data_AF-A0A640W722-F1
#
_entry.id   AF-A0A640W722-F1
#
_cell.length_a   1.000
_cell.length_b   1.000
_cell.length_c   1.000
_cell.angle_alpha   90.00
_cell.angle_beta   90.00
_cell.angle_gamma   90.00
#
_symmetry.space_group_name_H-M   'P 1'
#
loop_
_entity.id
_entity.type
_entity.pdbx_description
1 polymer ?
#
loop_
_entity_poly.entity_id
_entity_poly.type
_entity_poly.pdbx_seq_one_letter_code
_entity_poly.pdbx_strand_id
1 'polypeptide(L)'
;MKKGMGKAILGIVIGSIILISISPNYGSPSGIYYYHKWALIFVSTNDISNQSQDAFPAQGLQAYYILKKHGYLDDNIVFALWHNNDDYISIYGNHNDLLGPPPQIGGPDESPEIDFDENSPLPAGVSDWNDLLHYCIDWIASHAGTNDDVVIYIVNHGEYDNVTGKALFGFEDGSSLPEDVFDSWIDNIHCRRMTVLVDACYSGDFIDAPVDVGFDSGIDSETNRILVSSAGNCIAFSYAEANGSWAGSLFFHPFFEALDGGISIKDAYEYACSFIPPGHTENVTALQNPQLVDKTGESKVYTFLDPLFVWVDDDYDATTPGWQIDHFSSLKNAVNAVAPYGRIYVYDGIYDEEIVVDKSMVIEGIGTPKIQTGGDGIFIKADDVELINLTIDAKDNGIILQHVHNVSILQCNVSNAALGVYSINSINCSIENSSIYKNGKGIYLSNSSNFIIRNSTILNNAYFGIEISHASKNNLIESCNIMYNGIYGLYIIQDSTGNKIWHNNFIGNTAYDSCNNDFNSKYEDVKGNYWSDYNGIDQKHGENQDMDGEDGIGDTPYTLGGGGQDAYPLVYPIVNPPYFVWVNKKFNHSYNDHFPCIQDAIKSVANDGGCFVFPDIYKEDVIINKKMLLVGYSNKNTFIEGNNSYALHIKKAVKLMGFGIRNTWSHAGVRIEGNDSSVSSCDIYNDYYGIVINATNVKIENASIHGNTFIGIVIQSDFASIRNCNITENNKGILLHNASNALIKKCIISNNSVTGIEIENSSSIEMCYNTIENNFYGMYVDAPSSSLAYLNDFINNFIHVCDYESNAFDNGSIGNYWDDYNGSDANHDGIGDIPYSIDNDSIDYKPLIRKAGLPIAYFHYEPSNNITTKDIIHFYDDSIDLDGTITSWLWNFGDGNTSNEQNPE
;
A
#
# COMPACT_ATOMS: atom_id res chain seq x y z
N MET A 1 15.04 -20.38 8.33
CA MET A 1 14.86 -21.31 9.47
C MET A 1 14.70 -20.50 10.76
N LYS A 2 13.48 -20.51 11.33
CA LYS A 2 13.02 -20.30 12.72
C LYS A 2 13.68 -19.27 13.70
N LYS A 3 12.78 -18.49 14.32
CA LYS A 3 12.72 -17.96 15.73
C LYS A 3 13.73 -16.87 16.11
N GLY A 4 13.39 -15.82 16.86
CA GLY A 4 12.16 -15.50 17.60
C GLY A 4 12.29 -14.14 18.30
N MET A 5 11.16 -13.70 18.87
CA MET A 5 10.86 -12.42 19.51
C MET A 5 11.83 -12.00 20.63
N GLY A 6 11.99 -10.68 20.81
CA GLY A 6 12.75 -10.08 21.91
C GLY A 6 12.35 -8.63 22.17
N LYS A 7 11.30 -8.46 23.00
CA LYS A 7 11.08 -7.44 24.05
C LYS A 7 11.23 -5.92 23.78
N ALA A 8 10.14 -5.26 24.16
CA ALA A 8 10.02 -4.14 25.10
C ALA A 8 10.22 -2.70 24.60
N ILE A 9 9.09 -2.00 24.66
CA ILE A 9 8.84 -0.57 24.52
C ILE A 9 9.51 0.18 25.68
N LEU A 10 10.25 1.23 25.35
CA LEU A 10 10.75 2.24 26.28
C LEU A 10 9.73 3.39 26.29
N GLY A 11 8.89 3.48 27.32
CA GLY A 11 7.95 4.58 27.53
C GLY A 11 8.49 5.58 28.55
N ILE A 12 8.83 6.79 28.10
CA ILE A 12 9.13 7.95 28.92
C ILE A 12 7.81 8.64 29.31
N VAL A 13 7.70 8.99 30.60
CA VAL A 13 6.58 9.73 31.23
C VAL A 13 6.57 11.21 30.82
N ILE A 14 5.37 11.80 30.69
CA ILE A 14 4.82 13.14 31.08
C ILE A 14 3.48 13.27 30.31
N GLY A 15 2.30 13.68 30.78
CA GLY A 15 1.78 14.23 32.03
C GLY A 15 0.38 14.85 31.77
N SER A 16 -0.66 14.22 32.35
CA SER A 16 -1.90 14.82 32.92
C SER A 16 -3.11 15.28 32.07
N ILE A 17 -4.16 14.43 32.12
CA ILE A 17 -5.60 14.68 32.40
C ILE A 17 -6.51 15.26 31.28
N ILE A 18 -7.42 14.42 30.77
CA ILE A 18 -8.70 14.81 30.15
C ILE A 18 -9.82 14.20 30.99
N LEU A 19 -10.76 15.04 31.43
CA LEU A 19 -12.01 14.67 32.12
C LEU A 19 -12.96 14.00 31.12
N ILE A 20 -13.35 12.75 31.37
CA ILE A 20 -14.44 12.08 30.68
C ILE A 20 -15.75 12.36 31.44
N SER A 21 -16.70 12.99 30.77
CA SER A 21 -18.09 13.13 31.23
C SER A 21 -18.90 12.04 30.54
N ILE A 22 -19.29 11.00 31.28
CA ILE A 22 -20.24 9.99 30.82
C ILE A 22 -21.65 10.54 31.10
N SER A 23 -22.44 10.73 30.04
CA SER A 23 -23.86 11.09 30.17
C SER A 23 -24.69 9.80 30.20
N PRO A 24 -25.55 9.58 31.21
CA PRO A 24 -26.49 8.47 31.22
C PRO A 24 -27.74 8.90 30.47
N ASN A 25 -28.14 8.18 29.41
CA ASN A 25 -29.53 8.01 28.97
C ASN A 25 -29.55 7.36 27.57
N TYR A 26 -29.69 6.03 27.52
CA TYR A 26 -30.44 5.39 26.46
C TYR A 26 -31.25 4.24 27.06
N GLY A 27 -32.58 4.42 27.07
CA GLY A 27 -33.52 3.36 27.40
C GLY A 27 -33.51 2.27 26.33
N SER A 28 -33.54 1.02 26.79
CA SER A 28 -33.48 -0.19 25.97
C SER A 28 -34.69 -0.33 25.04
N PRO A 29 -34.50 -0.72 23.77
CA PRO A 29 -35.52 -1.43 23.01
C PRO A 29 -35.60 -2.87 23.50
N SER A 30 -36.82 -3.35 23.70
CA SER A 30 -37.16 -4.73 24.05
C SER A 30 -36.84 -5.70 22.92
N GLY A 31 -36.13 -6.81 23.22
CA GLY A 31 -36.11 -8.01 22.37
C GLY A 31 -34.74 -8.54 21.92
N ILE A 32 -33.63 -8.07 22.50
CA ILE A 32 -32.29 -8.62 22.24
C ILE A 32 -31.87 -9.39 23.50
N TYR A 33 -31.74 -10.71 23.40
CA TYR A 33 -31.16 -11.52 24.46
C TYR A 33 -29.65 -11.31 24.41
N TYR A 34 -29.14 -10.42 25.26
CA TYR A 34 -27.72 -10.26 25.48
C TYR A 34 -27.24 -11.38 26.42
N TYR A 35 -26.08 -11.95 26.12
CA TYR A 35 -25.37 -12.83 27.04
C TYR A 35 -24.69 -11.96 28.09
N HIS A 36 -25.03 -12.14 29.36
CA HIS A 36 -24.42 -11.44 30.48
C HIS A 36 -23.72 -12.43 31.42
N LYS A 37 -22.67 -11.92 32.09
CA LYS A 37 -22.06 -12.56 33.24
C LYS A 37 -22.52 -11.82 34.49
N TRP A 38 -23.24 -12.50 35.38
CA TRP A 38 -23.74 -11.97 36.65
C TRP A 38 -22.95 -12.57 37.81
N ALA A 39 -22.69 -11.78 38.85
CA ALA A 39 -22.09 -12.28 40.07
C ALA A 39 -22.78 -11.75 41.32
N LEU A 40 -22.78 -12.57 42.36
CA LEU A 40 -23.07 -12.21 43.73
C LEU A 40 -21.83 -12.55 44.55
N ILE A 41 -21.18 -11.55 45.14
CA ILE A 41 -20.12 -11.74 46.13
C ILE A 41 -20.67 -11.28 47.46
N PHE A 42 -20.82 -12.21 48.40
CA PHE A 42 -21.45 -11.94 49.69
C PHE A 42 -20.52 -12.35 50.83
N VAL A 43 -19.80 -11.37 51.37
CA VAL A 43 -18.94 -11.53 52.53
C VAL A 43 -19.65 -10.95 53.74
N SER A 44 -20.08 -11.80 54.66
CA SER A 44 -20.88 -11.40 55.81
C SER A 44 -20.18 -11.56 57.15
N THR A 45 -18.84 -11.60 57.15
CA THR A 45 -18.01 -11.69 58.35
C THR A 45 -16.75 -10.83 58.24
N ASN A 46 -16.29 -10.36 59.40
CA ASN A 46 -15.00 -9.70 59.57
C ASN A 46 -14.32 -10.28 60.81
N ASP A 47 -13.41 -11.24 60.62
CA ASP A 47 -12.78 -11.96 61.74
C ASP A 47 -11.25 -11.88 61.65
N ILE A 48 -10.67 -10.98 62.47
CA ILE A 48 -9.50 -11.18 63.34
C ILE A 48 -9.38 -9.96 64.27
N SER A 49 -8.92 -10.16 65.52
CA SER A 49 -8.69 -9.11 66.54
C SER A 49 -7.65 -8.01 66.17
N ASN A 50 -7.16 -7.99 64.94
CA ASN A 50 -6.07 -7.13 64.45
C ASN A 50 -6.48 -6.54 63.10
N GLN A 51 -6.77 -5.23 63.07
CA GLN A 51 -7.26 -4.40 61.94
C GLN A 51 -6.38 -4.36 60.68
N SER A 52 -5.42 -5.26 60.54
CA SER A 52 -4.48 -5.34 59.42
C SER A 52 -4.39 -6.75 58.84
N GLN A 53 -5.34 -7.64 59.17
CA GLN A 53 -5.28 -9.09 58.90
C GLN A 53 -6.64 -9.70 58.52
N ASP A 54 -7.57 -8.93 57.95
CA ASP A 54 -8.95 -9.40 57.72
C ASP A 54 -9.07 -10.29 56.49
N ALA A 55 -9.08 -11.60 56.74
CA ALA A 55 -8.98 -12.64 55.71
C ALA A 55 -10.19 -12.69 54.78
N PHE A 56 -11.39 -12.54 55.33
CA PHE A 56 -12.64 -12.72 54.59
C PHE A 56 -12.97 -11.50 53.70
N PRO A 57 -12.85 -10.24 54.17
CA PRO A 57 -12.99 -9.09 53.29
C PRO A 57 -11.97 -9.06 52.15
N ALA A 58 -10.71 -9.44 52.43
CA ALA A 58 -9.67 -9.57 51.41
C ALA A 58 -10.02 -10.62 50.35
N GLN A 59 -10.61 -11.74 50.77
CA GLN A 59 -11.04 -12.79 49.86
C GLN A 59 -12.19 -12.33 48.93
N GLY A 60 -13.15 -11.56 49.46
CA GLY A 60 -14.21 -10.95 48.64
C GLY A 60 -13.67 -9.98 47.60
N LEU A 61 -12.72 -9.12 48.01
CA LEU A 61 -12.05 -8.19 47.09
C LEU A 61 -11.27 -8.92 45.99
N GLN A 62 -10.56 -10.01 46.32
CA GLN A 62 -9.85 -10.81 45.33
C GLN A 62 -10.82 -11.36 44.27
N ALA A 63 -11.95 -11.92 44.70
CA ALA A 63 -12.99 -12.42 43.79
C ALA A 63 -13.54 -11.30 42.90
N TYR A 64 -13.88 -10.14 43.48
CA TYR A 64 -14.39 -8.98 42.76
C TYR A 64 -13.43 -8.55 41.64
N TYR A 65 -12.15 -8.33 41.96
CA TYR A 65 -11.18 -7.86 40.97
C TYR A 65 -10.89 -8.89 39.88
N ILE A 66 -10.91 -10.17 40.19
CA ILE A 66 -10.73 -11.22 39.19
C ILE A 66 -11.95 -11.27 38.27
N LEU A 67 -13.18 -11.29 38.79
CA LEU A 67 -14.38 -11.27 37.96
C LEU A 67 -14.41 -10.01 37.06
N LYS A 68 -14.08 -8.84 37.61
CA LYS A 68 -13.92 -7.58 36.83
C LYS A 68 -12.91 -7.72 35.70
N LYS A 69 -11.73 -8.28 35.99
CA LYS A 69 -10.67 -8.52 35.00
C LYS A 69 -11.11 -9.49 33.89
N HIS A 70 -12.08 -10.37 34.18
CA HIS A 70 -12.61 -11.37 33.25
C HIS A 70 -14.01 -11.00 32.68
N GLY A 71 -14.33 -9.71 32.66
CA GLY A 71 -15.45 -9.17 31.87
C GLY A 71 -16.79 -9.09 32.60
N TYR A 72 -16.82 -9.23 33.92
CA TYR A 72 -18.01 -8.90 34.72
C TYR A 72 -18.09 -7.38 34.92
N LEU A 73 -19.24 -6.78 34.60
CA LEU A 73 -19.50 -5.34 34.78
C LEU A 73 -19.98 -5.06 36.21
N ASP A 74 -19.73 -3.87 36.75
CA ASP A 74 -20.19 -3.51 38.12
C ASP A 74 -21.72 -3.61 38.25
N ASP A 75 -22.45 -3.11 37.25
CA ASP A 75 -23.91 -3.22 37.18
C ASP A 75 -24.43 -4.68 37.21
N ASN A 76 -23.55 -5.66 36.99
CA ASN A 76 -23.87 -7.09 37.01
C ASN A 76 -23.24 -7.83 38.20
N ILE A 77 -22.49 -7.16 39.07
CA ILE A 77 -21.92 -7.74 40.29
C ILE A 77 -22.66 -7.13 41.48
N VAL A 78 -23.39 -7.95 42.22
CA VAL A 78 -23.90 -7.56 43.54
C VAL A 78 -22.81 -7.87 44.57
N PHE A 79 -22.19 -6.84 45.13
CA PHE A 79 -21.11 -6.98 46.09
C PHE A 79 -21.53 -6.49 47.48
N ALA A 80 -21.79 -7.45 48.37
CA ALA A 80 -22.00 -7.20 49.79
C ALA A 80 -20.72 -7.55 50.57
N LEU A 81 -20.18 -6.57 51.32
CA LEU A 81 -18.91 -6.68 52.02
C LEU A 81 -19.05 -6.14 53.44
N TRP A 82 -19.04 -7.02 54.43
CA TRP A 82 -18.94 -6.64 55.84
C TRP A 82 -17.48 -6.33 56.20
N HIS A 83 -17.14 -5.08 56.59
CA HIS A 83 -15.74 -4.64 56.80
C HIS A 83 -15.56 -3.61 57.96
N ASN A 84 -16.23 -3.85 59.09
CA ASN A 84 -16.31 -2.89 60.18
C ASN A 84 -14.96 -2.53 60.86
N ASN A 85 -14.59 -1.24 60.79
CA ASN A 85 -13.34 -0.66 61.34
C ASN A 85 -12.05 -1.00 60.58
N ASP A 86 -12.14 -1.36 59.30
CA ASP A 86 -10.98 -1.63 58.46
C ASP A 86 -10.77 -0.48 57.47
N ASP A 87 -9.80 0.39 57.78
CA ASP A 87 -9.39 1.46 56.85
C ASP A 87 -8.49 0.91 55.72
N TYR A 88 -8.08 -0.37 55.80
CA TYR A 88 -7.11 -1.00 54.91
C TYR A 88 -7.28 -2.53 54.85
N ILE A 89 -7.71 -3.05 53.69
CA ILE A 89 -7.78 -4.48 53.41
C ILE A 89 -6.78 -4.80 52.29
N SER A 90 -5.78 -5.65 52.56
CA SER A 90 -4.80 -6.06 51.55
C SER A 90 -5.07 -7.46 51.01
N ILE A 91 -5.21 -7.54 49.69
CA ILE A 91 -5.24 -8.81 48.94
C ILE A 91 -3.83 -9.28 48.51
N TYR A 92 -2.79 -8.47 48.73
CA TYR A 92 -1.42 -8.71 48.24
C TYR A 92 -0.39 -8.61 49.38
N GLY A 93 0.19 -9.75 49.77
CA GLY A 93 1.38 -9.82 50.64
C GLY A 93 2.69 -9.54 49.89
N ASN A 94 3.81 -10.13 50.33
CA ASN A 94 5.11 -10.00 49.65
C ASN A 94 5.27 -10.89 48.39
N HIS A 95 4.22 -11.60 47.98
CA HIS A 95 4.17 -12.39 46.74
C HIS A 95 3.96 -11.48 45.51
N ASN A 96 5.07 -10.96 44.98
CA ASN A 96 5.10 -10.27 43.69
C ASN A 96 4.94 -11.26 42.54
N ASP A 97 3.73 -11.41 41.99
CA ASP A 97 3.52 -11.83 40.59
C ASP A 97 2.39 -11.05 39.85
N LEU A 98 1.70 -10.12 40.54
CA LEU A 98 0.88 -9.07 39.91
C LEU A 98 1.53 -7.71 40.22
N LEU A 99 2.11 -7.05 39.21
CA LEU A 99 2.86 -5.80 39.37
C LEU A 99 1.93 -4.60 39.61
N GLY A 100 1.67 -4.25 40.88
CA GLY A 100 0.98 -3.01 41.29
C GLY A 100 1.30 -2.62 42.75
N PRO A 101 1.19 -1.33 43.14
CA PRO A 101 1.45 -0.88 44.51
C PRO A 101 0.41 -1.44 45.52
N PRO A 102 0.70 -1.44 46.84
CA PRO A 102 -0.16 -2.08 47.85
C PRO A 102 -1.52 -1.37 47.97
N PRO A 103 -2.65 -2.09 47.93
CA PRO A 103 -3.97 -1.48 47.76
C PRO A 103 -4.53 -0.95 49.08
N GLN A 104 -5.06 0.28 49.04
CA GLN A 104 -6.15 0.73 49.92
C GLN A 104 -7.41 -0.08 49.55
N ILE A 105 -8.57 0.05 50.20
CA ILE A 105 -9.82 -0.53 49.66
C ILE A 105 -9.99 -0.02 48.22
N GLY A 106 -9.63 -0.83 47.21
CA GLY A 106 -9.22 -0.34 45.88
C GLY A 106 -7.97 -1.05 45.33
N GLY A 107 -8.20 -2.05 44.48
CA GLY A 107 -7.23 -2.71 43.61
C GLY A 107 -6.57 -1.76 42.60
N PRO A 108 -5.96 -2.28 41.52
CA PRO A 108 -5.15 -1.46 40.62
C PRO A 108 -6.03 -0.45 39.87
N ASP A 109 -5.95 0.81 40.30
CA ASP A 109 -6.46 2.04 39.69
C ASP A 109 -7.96 2.43 39.91
N GLU A 110 -8.82 1.58 40.49
CA GLU A 110 -10.23 1.93 40.82
C GLU A 110 -10.75 1.26 42.12
N SER A 111 -11.50 2.01 42.92
CA SER A 111 -12.21 1.50 44.12
C SER A 111 -13.30 0.50 43.74
N PRO A 112 -13.54 -0.55 44.55
CA PRO A 112 -14.61 -1.50 44.27
C PRO A 112 -15.97 -0.82 44.45
N GLU A 113 -16.95 -1.19 43.63
CA GLU A 113 -18.35 -0.82 43.86
C GLU A 113 -18.96 -1.81 44.86
N ILE A 114 -19.12 -1.37 46.11
CA ILE A 114 -19.74 -2.15 47.18
C ILE A 114 -21.20 -1.69 47.29
N ASP A 115 -22.14 -2.59 46.98
CA ASP A 115 -23.58 -2.30 47.05
C ASP A 115 -24.08 -2.25 48.50
N PHE A 116 -23.55 -3.13 49.35
CA PHE A 116 -23.96 -3.26 50.75
C PHE A 116 -22.76 -3.47 51.67
N ASP A 117 -22.53 -2.53 52.60
CA ASP A 117 -21.61 -2.70 53.73
C ASP A 117 -22.40 -2.72 55.07
N GLU A 118 -21.72 -2.89 56.20
CA GLU A 118 -22.36 -2.93 57.53
C GLU A 118 -23.08 -1.63 57.93
N ASN A 119 -22.77 -0.52 57.26
CA ASN A 119 -23.34 0.81 57.49
C ASN A 119 -24.42 1.16 56.46
N SER A 120 -24.53 0.40 55.36
CA SER A 120 -25.54 0.59 54.33
C SER A 120 -26.94 0.40 54.91
N PRO A 121 -27.90 1.30 54.57
CA PRO A 121 -29.29 1.11 54.96
C PRO A 121 -29.88 -0.12 54.25
N LEU A 122 -30.40 -1.08 55.01
CA LEU A 122 -31.01 -2.28 54.45
C LEU A 122 -32.26 -1.95 53.58
N PRO A 123 -32.49 -2.68 52.47
CA PRO A 123 -33.68 -2.52 51.64
C PRO A 123 -35.00 -2.70 52.41
N ALA A 124 -36.09 -2.11 51.91
CA ALA A 124 -37.39 -2.21 52.56
C ALA A 124 -37.87 -3.67 52.62
N GLY A 125 -38.07 -4.20 53.84
CA GLY A 125 -38.50 -5.59 54.07
C GLY A 125 -37.35 -6.54 54.41
N VAL A 126 -36.10 -6.07 54.35
CA VAL A 126 -34.90 -6.78 54.80
C VAL A 126 -34.60 -6.37 56.24
N SER A 127 -34.52 -7.33 57.16
CA SER A 127 -34.34 -7.05 58.59
C SER A 127 -32.97 -7.41 59.16
N ASP A 128 -32.25 -8.29 58.48
CA ASP A 128 -30.91 -8.78 58.83
C ASP A 128 -30.12 -9.16 57.57
N TRP A 129 -28.88 -9.63 57.71
CA TRP A 129 -28.01 -9.99 56.59
C TRP A 129 -28.37 -11.32 55.92
N ASN A 130 -29.10 -12.19 56.61
CA ASN A 130 -29.69 -13.37 56.00
C ASN A 130 -30.83 -12.99 55.04
N ASP A 131 -31.72 -12.09 55.46
CA ASP A 131 -32.73 -11.47 54.59
C ASP A 131 -32.07 -10.70 53.43
N LEU A 132 -30.89 -10.08 53.65
CA LEU A 132 -30.16 -9.37 52.61
C LEU A 132 -29.59 -10.33 51.56
N LEU A 133 -29.02 -11.46 51.97
CA LEU A 133 -28.54 -12.48 51.04
C LEU A 133 -29.69 -12.99 50.16
N HIS A 134 -30.85 -13.27 50.76
CA HIS A 134 -32.04 -13.66 50.00
C HIS A 134 -32.48 -12.57 49.02
N TYR A 135 -32.49 -11.31 49.46
CA TYR A 135 -32.81 -10.16 48.60
C TYR A 135 -31.84 -10.05 47.41
N CYS A 136 -30.54 -10.24 47.62
CA CYS A 136 -29.54 -10.23 46.56
C CYS A 136 -29.74 -11.39 45.58
N ILE A 137 -30.07 -12.59 46.07
CA ILE A 137 -30.36 -13.76 45.22
C ILE A 137 -31.62 -13.54 44.39
N ASP A 138 -32.70 -13.02 44.98
CA ASP A 138 -33.92 -12.64 44.28
C ASP A 138 -33.66 -11.57 43.22
N TRP A 139 -32.77 -10.62 43.53
CA TRP A 139 -32.35 -9.62 42.58
C TRP A 139 -31.66 -10.27 41.37
N ILE A 140 -30.67 -11.14 41.57
CA ILE A 140 -30.02 -11.89 40.49
C ILE A 140 -31.04 -12.72 39.71
N ALA A 141 -31.95 -13.42 40.38
CA ALA A 141 -33.00 -14.23 39.75
C ALA A 141 -33.92 -13.41 38.84
N SER A 142 -34.18 -12.14 39.20
CA SER A 142 -35.02 -11.24 38.42
C SER A 142 -34.31 -10.56 37.24
N HIS A 143 -32.97 -10.62 37.17
CA HIS A 143 -32.17 -9.96 36.12
C HIS A 143 -31.46 -10.96 35.19
N ALA A 144 -31.03 -12.12 35.70
CA ALA A 144 -30.39 -13.15 34.91
C ALA A 144 -31.38 -13.85 33.97
N GLY A 145 -31.00 -14.00 32.70
CA GLY A 145 -31.74 -14.76 31.70
C GLY A 145 -31.19 -16.16 31.49
N THR A 146 -31.96 -17.02 30.81
CA THR A 146 -31.59 -18.45 30.58
C THR A 146 -30.33 -18.67 29.74
N ASN A 147 -29.77 -17.62 29.14
CA ASN A 147 -28.51 -17.67 28.39
C ASN A 147 -27.31 -17.14 29.19
N ASP A 148 -27.54 -16.58 30.38
CA ASP A 148 -26.51 -15.90 31.16
C ASP A 148 -25.73 -16.89 32.05
N ASP A 149 -24.52 -16.51 32.40
CA ASP A 149 -23.71 -17.21 33.41
C ASP A 149 -23.79 -16.47 34.74
N VAL A 150 -23.99 -17.21 35.83
CA VAL A 150 -24.12 -16.67 37.19
C VAL A 150 -23.03 -17.24 38.09
N VAL A 151 -22.32 -16.39 38.83
CA VAL A 151 -21.37 -16.79 39.88
C VAL A 151 -21.90 -16.32 41.22
N ILE A 152 -22.12 -17.22 42.17
CA ILE A 152 -22.47 -16.90 43.55
C ILE A 152 -21.29 -17.30 44.42
N TYR A 153 -20.71 -16.34 45.12
CA TYR A 153 -19.64 -16.56 46.08
C TYR A 153 -20.05 -16.04 47.45
N ILE A 154 -20.26 -16.96 48.39
CA ILE A 154 -20.63 -16.64 49.77
C ILE A 154 -19.50 -16.98 50.74
N VAL A 155 -19.23 -16.08 51.67
CA VAL A 155 -18.11 -16.17 52.62
C VAL A 155 -18.58 -15.85 54.03
N ASN A 156 -18.52 -16.84 54.93
CA ASN A 156 -18.75 -16.66 56.37
C ASN A 156 -18.18 -17.83 57.20
N HIS A 157 -18.31 -17.74 58.52
CA HIS A 157 -18.30 -18.88 59.41
C HIS A 157 -19.46 -19.84 59.12
N GLY A 158 -19.16 -21.13 59.22
CA GLY A 158 -20.17 -22.19 59.17
C GLY A 158 -20.29 -22.88 60.51
N GLU A 159 -21.51 -23.30 60.85
CA GLU A 159 -21.81 -24.08 62.05
C GLU A 159 -22.36 -25.45 61.66
N TYR A 160 -22.26 -26.40 62.60
CA TYR A 160 -22.87 -27.72 62.44
C TYR A 160 -23.90 -27.93 63.54
N ASP A 161 -25.17 -28.04 63.15
CA ASP A 161 -26.24 -28.33 64.09
C ASP A 161 -26.24 -29.83 64.43
N ASN A 162 -25.65 -30.16 65.57
CA ASN A 162 -25.60 -31.53 66.10
C ASN A 162 -26.98 -32.14 66.42
N VAL A 163 -28.07 -31.36 66.40
CA VAL A 163 -29.44 -31.83 66.64
C VAL A 163 -30.11 -32.27 65.34
N THR A 164 -29.99 -31.46 64.29
CA THR A 164 -30.58 -31.77 62.97
C THR A 164 -29.63 -32.54 62.06
N GLY A 165 -28.32 -32.52 62.35
CA GLY A 165 -27.27 -33.13 61.57
C GLY A 165 -26.92 -32.37 60.30
N LYS A 166 -27.22 -31.06 60.25
CA LYS A 166 -27.05 -30.21 59.07
C LYS A 166 -26.07 -29.07 59.32
N ALA A 167 -25.32 -28.70 58.28
CA ALA A 167 -24.56 -27.46 58.22
C ALA A 167 -25.47 -26.24 58.15
N LEU A 168 -25.04 -25.16 58.80
CA LEU A 168 -25.66 -23.85 58.77
C LEU A 168 -24.61 -22.81 58.33
N PHE A 169 -25.00 -21.90 57.46
CA PHE A 169 -24.20 -20.73 57.10
C PHE A 169 -24.53 -19.59 58.07
N GLY A 170 -23.56 -19.15 58.87
CA GLY A 170 -23.76 -18.13 59.90
C GLY A 170 -23.66 -16.71 59.37
N PHE A 171 -24.16 -15.74 60.13
CA PHE A 171 -24.00 -14.30 59.88
C PHE A 171 -23.59 -13.56 61.16
N GLU A 172 -22.87 -12.44 61.04
CA GLU A 172 -22.39 -11.65 62.20
C GLU A 172 -23.50 -11.06 63.06
N ASP A 173 -24.70 -10.89 62.50
CA ASP A 173 -25.88 -10.44 63.25
C ASP A 173 -26.55 -11.55 64.09
N GLY A 174 -26.01 -12.77 64.05
CA GLY A 174 -26.47 -13.93 64.79
C GLY A 174 -27.60 -14.70 64.12
N SER A 175 -28.01 -14.33 62.91
CA SER A 175 -28.86 -15.16 62.06
C SER A 175 -28.09 -16.33 61.45
N SER A 176 -28.81 -17.33 60.95
CA SER A 176 -28.21 -18.53 60.33
C SER A 176 -29.09 -19.05 59.19
N LEU A 177 -28.46 -19.51 58.12
CA LEU A 177 -29.11 -20.04 56.93
C LEU A 177 -28.91 -21.56 56.81
N PRO A 178 -29.98 -22.36 56.86
CA PRO A 178 -29.94 -23.77 56.52
C PRO A 178 -29.76 -24.00 55.01
N GLU A 179 -29.06 -25.06 54.65
CA GLU A 179 -28.83 -25.53 53.28
C GLU A 179 -30.13 -25.59 52.44
N ASP A 180 -31.20 -26.23 52.94
CA ASP A 180 -32.44 -26.45 52.18
C ASP A 180 -33.18 -25.15 51.86
N VAL A 181 -32.93 -24.10 52.64
CA VAL A 181 -33.48 -22.77 52.39
C VAL A 181 -32.65 -22.07 51.30
N PHE A 182 -31.32 -22.15 51.38
CA PHE A 182 -30.43 -21.57 50.36
C PHE A 182 -30.66 -22.19 48.98
N ASP A 183 -30.80 -23.52 48.91
CA ASP A 183 -31.11 -24.23 47.66
C ASP A 183 -32.41 -23.71 47.03
N SER A 184 -33.46 -23.57 47.84
CA SER A 184 -34.75 -23.06 47.38
C SER A 184 -34.70 -21.63 46.82
N TRP A 185 -33.69 -20.85 47.21
CA TRP A 185 -33.48 -19.50 46.70
C TRP A 185 -32.79 -19.53 45.34
N ILE A 186 -31.69 -20.29 45.21
CA ILE A 186 -30.94 -20.37 43.96
C ILE A 186 -31.68 -21.15 42.86
N ASP A 187 -32.63 -22.02 43.22
CA ASP A 187 -33.61 -22.65 42.30
C ASP A 187 -34.41 -21.64 41.47
N ASN A 188 -34.58 -20.41 41.98
CA ASN A 188 -35.32 -19.38 41.26
C ASN A 188 -34.48 -18.66 40.19
N ILE A 189 -33.16 -18.89 40.13
CA ILE A 189 -32.28 -18.27 39.14
C ILE A 189 -32.26 -19.10 37.86
N HIS A 190 -32.92 -18.59 36.82
CA HIS A 190 -32.94 -19.24 35.51
C HIS A 190 -31.78 -18.76 34.63
N CYS A 191 -30.69 -19.51 34.63
CA CYS A 191 -29.47 -19.19 33.89
C CYS A 191 -28.95 -20.37 33.06
N ARG A 192 -28.03 -20.10 32.13
CA ARG A 192 -27.36 -21.11 31.31
C ARG A 192 -26.47 -21.99 32.19
N ARG A 193 -25.69 -21.35 33.07
CA ARG A 193 -24.75 -21.99 33.98
C ARG A 193 -24.67 -21.20 35.28
N MET A 194 -24.65 -21.90 36.40
CA MET A 194 -24.42 -21.32 37.72
C MET A 194 -23.17 -21.94 38.35
N THR A 195 -22.27 -21.11 38.84
CA THR A 195 -21.15 -21.54 39.70
C THR A 195 -21.41 -21.04 41.12
N VAL A 196 -21.56 -21.94 42.07
CA VAL A 196 -21.75 -21.59 43.49
C VAL A 196 -20.51 -21.97 44.27
N LEU A 197 -19.92 -21.00 44.94
CA LEU A 197 -18.68 -21.09 45.69
C LEU A 197 -19.02 -20.79 47.15
N VAL A 198 -18.81 -21.75 48.05
CA VAL A 198 -19.16 -21.64 49.48
C VAL A 198 -17.92 -21.73 50.35
N ASP A 199 -17.55 -20.61 50.95
CA ASP A 199 -16.40 -20.48 51.85
C ASP A 199 -16.87 -20.41 53.29
N ALA A 200 -16.98 -21.57 53.94
CA ALA A 200 -17.43 -21.72 55.31
C ALA A 200 -16.98 -23.07 55.91
N CYS A 201 -16.94 -23.17 57.23
CA CYS A 201 -16.80 -24.47 57.90
C CYS A 201 -17.98 -25.38 57.53
N TYR A 202 -17.73 -26.68 57.38
CA TYR A 202 -18.75 -27.67 57.02
C TYR A 202 -19.41 -27.43 55.65
N SER A 203 -18.79 -26.60 54.78
CA SER A 203 -19.35 -26.21 53.48
C SER A 203 -19.63 -27.38 52.53
N GLY A 204 -18.96 -28.53 52.70
CA GLY A 204 -19.18 -29.72 51.88
C GLY A 204 -20.52 -30.40 52.17
N ASP A 205 -20.98 -30.33 53.44
CA ASP A 205 -22.33 -30.75 53.83
C ASP A 205 -23.35 -29.71 53.34
N PHE A 206 -23.04 -28.41 53.43
CA PHE A 206 -23.91 -27.32 52.96
C PHE A 206 -24.17 -27.31 51.44
N ILE A 207 -23.35 -27.99 50.62
CA ILE A 207 -23.57 -28.13 49.17
C ILE A 207 -23.99 -29.55 48.77
N ASP A 208 -24.36 -30.40 49.72
CA ASP A 208 -24.75 -31.80 49.52
C ASP A 208 -23.71 -32.65 48.76
N ALA A 209 -22.43 -32.53 49.13
CA ALA A 209 -21.37 -33.28 48.46
C ALA A 209 -21.50 -34.81 48.72
N PRO A 210 -21.24 -35.68 47.73
CA PRO A 210 -21.51 -37.13 47.76
C PRO A 210 -20.68 -37.95 48.79
N VAL A 211 -19.94 -37.27 49.66
CA VAL A 211 -19.28 -37.86 50.82
C VAL A 211 -20.23 -38.07 52.01
N ASP A 212 -21.49 -37.62 51.92
CA ASP A 212 -22.49 -37.85 52.96
C ASP A 212 -23.37 -39.09 52.72
N VAL A 213 -23.57 -39.87 53.78
CA VAL A 213 -24.45 -41.06 53.79
C VAL A 213 -25.54 -40.81 54.82
N GLY A 214 -26.61 -40.12 54.42
CA GLY A 214 -27.74 -39.90 55.32
C GLY A 214 -28.91 -39.07 54.80
N PHE A 215 -28.69 -38.17 53.85
CA PHE A 215 -29.71 -37.26 53.33
C PHE A 215 -29.29 -36.77 51.93
N ASP A 216 -30.28 -36.50 51.06
CA ASP A 216 -30.12 -35.93 49.71
C ASP A 216 -31.14 -34.79 49.66
N SER A 217 -30.64 -33.55 49.66
CA SER A 217 -31.41 -32.31 49.71
C SER A 217 -32.11 -32.01 48.38
N GLY A 218 -31.64 -32.59 47.28
CA GLY A 218 -32.12 -32.29 45.93
C GLY A 218 -31.30 -31.23 45.18
N ILE A 219 -30.33 -30.56 45.83
CA ILE A 219 -29.33 -29.65 45.21
C ILE A 219 -28.67 -30.32 44.00
N ASP A 220 -28.47 -31.63 44.08
CA ASP A 220 -27.80 -32.46 43.08
C ASP A 220 -28.72 -32.85 41.90
N SER A 221 -30.01 -32.47 41.87
CA SER A 221 -30.93 -32.94 40.81
C SER A 221 -30.92 -32.08 39.53
N GLU A 222 -30.40 -30.86 39.58
CA GLU A 222 -30.35 -29.92 38.44
C GLU A 222 -29.03 -29.97 37.66
N THR A 223 -29.11 -29.82 36.34
CA THR A 223 -27.98 -30.11 35.41
C THR A 223 -27.25 -28.87 34.89
N ASN A 224 -27.33 -27.71 35.55
CA ASN A 224 -26.66 -26.47 35.13
C ASN A 224 -25.77 -25.84 36.22
N ARG A 225 -25.51 -26.54 37.34
CA ARG A 225 -24.74 -26.01 38.49
C ARG A 225 -23.37 -26.66 38.64
N ILE A 226 -22.38 -25.85 39.01
CA ILE A 226 -21.06 -26.26 39.48
C ILE A 226 -20.92 -25.75 40.92
N LEU A 227 -20.79 -26.65 41.89
CA LEU A 227 -20.71 -26.31 43.31
C LEU A 227 -19.31 -26.59 43.83
N VAL A 228 -18.71 -25.61 44.51
CA VAL A 228 -17.38 -25.72 45.10
C VAL A 228 -17.44 -25.30 46.57
N SER A 229 -16.92 -26.16 47.44
CA SER A 229 -16.83 -25.90 48.88
C SER A 229 -15.38 -25.73 49.31
N SER A 230 -15.13 -24.79 50.23
CA SER A 230 -13.79 -24.56 50.82
C SER A 230 -13.29 -25.74 51.66
N ALA A 231 -14.22 -26.50 52.24
CA ALA A 231 -13.98 -27.63 53.11
C ALA A 231 -15.06 -28.70 52.97
N GLY A 232 -14.76 -29.95 53.34
CA GLY A 232 -15.74 -31.03 53.48
C GLY A 232 -16.63 -30.86 54.71
N ASN A 233 -17.08 -31.95 55.33
CA ASN A 233 -17.75 -31.91 56.64
C ASN A 233 -16.72 -31.71 57.79
N CYS A 234 -16.00 -30.58 57.74
CA CYS A 234 -14.95 -30.22 58.68
C CYS A 234 -14.68 -28.70 58.67
N ILE A 235 -13.77 -28.24 59.54
CA ILE A 235 -13.42 -26.83 59.67
C ILE A 235 -12.69 -26.33 58.41
N ALA A 236 -13.06 -25.14 57.94
CA ALA A 236 -12.33 -24.39 56.92
C ALA A 236 -11.32 -23.44 57.59
N PHE A 237 -10.17 -23.24 56.95
CA PHE A 237 -9.10 -22.41 57.48
C PHE A 237 -8.90 -21.16 56.63
N SER A 238 -8.58 -20.04 57.29
CA SER A 238 -7.94 -18.91 56.65
C SER A 238 -6.43 -19.16 56.52
N TYR A 239 -5.81 -18.50 55.56
CA TYR A 239 -4.37 -18.44 55.37
C TYR A 239 -3.88 -17.04 55.72
N ALA A 240 -2.73 -16.92 56.38
CA ALA A 240 -2.00 -15.67 56.47
C ALA A 240 -0.48 -15.86 56.31
N GLU A 241 0.22 -14.89 55.69
CA GLU A 241 1.69 -14.93 55.59
C GLU A 241 2.36 -14.86 56.97
N ALA A 242 3.58 -15.41 57.09
CA ALA A 242 4.34 -15.47 58.35
C ALA A 242 4.69 -14.09 58.98
N ASN A 243 4.63 -13.02 58.20
CA ASN A 243 4.79 -11.62 58.65
C ASN A 243 3.45 -10.96 59.03
N GLY A 244 2.33 -11.66 58.85
CA GLY A 244 0.99 -11.19 59.18
C GLY A 244 0.46 -10.07 58.28
N SER A 245 0.92 -9.94 57.03
CA SER A 245 0.52 -8.85 56.12
C SER A 245 -0.53 -9.21 55.07
N TRP A 246 -0.88 -10.49 54.95
CA TRP A 246 -1.89 -10.98 54.02
C TRP A 246 -2.75 -12.00 54.75
N ALA A 247 -4.05 -11.97 54.52
CA ALA A 247 -4.98 -12.97 54.99
C ALA A 247 -6.04 -13.27 53.92
N GLY A 248 -6.42 -14.53 53.73
CA GLY A 248 -7.44 -14.97 52.76
C GLY A 248 -7.94 -16.38 53.05
N SER A 249 -8.78 -16.96 52.20
CA SER A 249 -9.20 -18.37 52.34
C SER A 249 -8.05 -19.31 51.98
N LEU A 250 -7.80 -20.33 52.79
CA LEU A 250 -6.74 -21.32 52.52
C LEU A 250 -6.96 -22.07 51.20
N PHE A 251 -8.22 -22.22 50.78
CA PHE A 251 -8.61 -22.86 49.53
C PHE A 251 -8.98 -21.85 48.44
N PHE A 252 -9.88 -20.92 48.72
CA PHE A 252 -10.39 -20.05 47.65
C PHE A 252 -9.35 -19.05 47.14
N HIS A 253 -8.35 -18.69 47.96
CA HIS A 253 -7.28 -17.83 47.48
C HIS A 253 -6.49 -18.43 46.30
N PRO A 254 -5.82 -19.60 46.44
CA PRO A 254 -5.13 -20.23 45.30
C PRO A 254 -6.10 -20.66 44.19
N PHE A 255 -7.37 -20.93 44.50
CA PHE A 255 -8.40 -21.22 43.49
C PHE A 255 -8.66 -20.01 42.58
N PHE A 256 -8.89 -18.83 43.17
CA PHE A 256 -9.11 -17.60 42.43
C PHE A 256 -7.84 -17.15 41.67
N GLU A 257 -6.64 -17.31 42.25
CA GLU A 257 -5.38 -17.08 41.51
C GLU A 257 -5.27 -17.96 40.25
N ALA A 258 -5.65 -19.23 40.38
CA ALA A 258 -5.64 -20.16 39.26
C ALA A 258 -6.65 -19.76 38.17
N LEU A 259 -7.87 -19.38 38.58
CA LEU A 259 -8.89 -18.84 37.67
C LEU A 259 -8.42 -17.55 36.98
N ASP A 260 -7.71 -16.68 37.68
CA ASP A 260 -7.13 -15.47 37.08
C ASP A 260 -6.09 -15.81 36.00
N GLY A 261 -5.41 -16.95 36.14
CA GLY A 261 -4.53 -17.54 35.13
C GLY A 261 -5.23 -18.10 33.89
N GLY A 262 -6.57 -18.06 33.84
CA GLY A 262 -7.37 -18.47 32.68
C GLY A 262 -7.59 -19.96 32.54
N ILE A 263 -7.45 -20.74 33.61
CA ILE A 263 -7.68 -22.20 33.60
C ILE A 263 -9.13 -22.54 33.97
N SER A 264 -9.54 -23.78 33.72
CA SER A 264 -10.92 -24.21 33.97
C SER A 264 -11.25 -24.26 35.47
N ILE A 265 -12.54 -24.20 35.83
CA ILE A 265 -12.98 -24.35 37.24
C ILE A 265 -12.44 -25.64 37.85
N LYS A 266 -12.44 -26.74 37.10
CA LYS A 266 -11.93 -28.04 37.56
C LYS A 266 -10.44 -27.99 37.83
N ASP A 267 -9.67 -27.39 36.92
CA ASP A 267 -8.21 -27.28 37.06
C ASP A 267 -7.85 -26.33 38.21
N ALA A 268 -8.60 -25.23 38.39
CA ALA A 268 -8.45 -24.33 39.52
C ALA A 268 -8.76 -25.02 40.86
N TYR A 269 -9.82 -25.84 40.90
CA TYR A 269 -10.15 -26.68 42.06
C TYR A 269 -9.03 -27.67 42.38
N GLU A 270 -8.50 -28.36 41.38
CA GLU A 270 -7.40 -29.33 41.57
C GLU A 270 -6.10 -28.64 42.00
N TYR A 271 -5.80 -27.47 41.43
CA TYR A 271 -4.68 -26.64 41.83
C TYR A 271 -4.79 -26.25 43.32
N ALA A 272 -5.92 -25.69 43.74
CA ALA A 272 -6.17 -25.29 45.11
C ALA A 272 -6.15 -26.48 46.09
N CYS A 273 -6.72 -27.63 45.71
CA CYS A 273 -6.64 -28.87 46.48
C CYS A 273 -5.18 -29.33 46.72
N SER A 274 -4.35 -29.22 45.67
CA SER A 274 -2.95 -29.63 45.70
C SER A 274 -2.02 -28.64 46.41
N PHE A 275 -2.49 -27.42 46.66
CA PHE A 275 -1.71 -26.36 47.30
C PHE A 275 -1.22 -26.81 48.68
N ILE A 276 0.06 -26.59 48.96
CA ILE A 276 0.67 -26.85 50.27
C ILE A 276 0.93 -25.49 50.92
N PRO A 277 0.13 -25.10 51.93
CA PRO A 277 0.30 -23.82 52.59
C PRO A 277 1.69 -23.69 53.22
N PRO A 278 2.38 -22.54 53.07
CA PRO A 278 3.62 -22.28 53.77
C PRO A 278 3.56 -22.60 55.27
N GLY A 279 4.48 -23.45 55.75
CA GLY A 279 4.52 -23.91 57.14
C GLY A 279 3.77 -25.22 57.42
N HIS A 280 3.03 -25.76 56.44
CA HIS A 280 2.36 -27.06 56.53
C HIS A 280 3.13 -28.13 55.75
N THR A 281 3.00 -29.40 56.18
CA THR A 281 3.57 -30.57 55.47
C THR A 281 2.53 -31.30 54.61
N GLU A 282 1.26 -30.92 54.73
CA GLU A 282 0.10 -31.53 54.09
C GLU A 282 -0.57 -30.50 53.18
N ASN A 283 -1.21 -30.96 52.10
CA ASN A 283 -1.92 -30.10 51.16
C ASN A 283 -3.34 -29.78 51.64
N VAL A 284 -4.02 -28.84 50.99
CA VAL A 284 -5.38 -28.41 51.34
C VAL A 284 -6.38 -29.57 51.35
N THR A 285 -6.25 -30.55 50.44
CA THR A 285 -7.07 -31.78 50.47
C THR A 285 -6.96 -32.52 51.80
N ALA A 286 -5.75 -32.67 52.35
CA ALA A 286 -5.56 -33.35 53.64
C ALA A 286 -6.00 -32.49 54.84
N LEU A 287 -5.92 -31.16 54.73
CA LEU A 287 -6.23 -30.23 55.82
C LEU A 287 -7.74 -29.99 56.00
N GLN A 288 -8.47 -29.79 54.91
CA GLN A 288 -9.90 -29.43 54.96
C GLN A 288 -10.76 -30.12 53.90
N ASN A 289 -10.19 -31.01 53.08
CA ASN A 289 -10.91 -31.84 52.11
C ASN A 289 -12.02 -31.10 51.30
N PRO A 290 -11.69 -30.03 50.55
CA PRO A 290 -12.64 -29.31 49.69
C PRO A 290 -13.41 -30.27 48.77
N GLN A 291 -14.65 -29.92 48.38
CA GLN A 291 -15.47 -30.73 47.48
C GLN A 291 -15.88 -29.93 46.24
N LEU A 292 -15.95 -30.61 45.09
CA LEU A 292 -16.51 -30.13 43.83
C LEU A 292 -17.63 -31.07 43.38
N VAL A 293 -18.83 -30.53 43.22
CA VAL A 293 -19.98 -31.24 42.64
C VAL A 293 -20.27 -30.61 41.27
N ASP A 294 -20.18 -31.43 40.23
CA ASP A 294 -20.45 -31.04 38.85
C ASP A 294 -21.08 -32.21 38.09
N LYS A 295 -22.40 -32.13 37.88
CA LYS A 295 -23.16 -33.09 37.07
C LYS A 295 -23.23 -32.73 35.59
N THR A 296 -22.84 -31.51 35.23
CA THR A 296 -22.89 -30.99 33.86
C THR A 296 -21.65 -31.41 33.07
N GLY A 297 -20.52 -31.60 33.78
CA GLY A 297 -19.20 -31.84 33.22
C GLY A 297 -18.51 -30.57 32.71
N GLU A 298 -19.17 -29.42 32.84
CA GLU A 298 -18.69 -28.14 32.32
C GLU A 298 -17.53 -27.57 33.11
N SER A 299 -17.31 -27.98 34.37
CA SER A 299 -16.17 -27.51 35.16
C SER A 299 -14.81 -27.76 34.48
N LYS A 300 -14.72 -28.76 33.60
CA LYS A 300 -13.50 -29.13 32.85
C LYS A 300 -13.16 -28.19 31.69
N VAL A 301 -14.12 -27.40 31.23
CA VAL A 301 -13.99 -26.58 30.01
C VAL A 301 -14.31 -25.11 30.27
N TYR A 302 -15.14 -24.83 31.27
CA TYR A 302 -15.53 -23.47 31.60
C TYR A 302 -14.37 -22.71 32.26
N THR A 303 -14.01 -21.58 31.64
CA THR A 303 -13.07 -20.58 32.15
C THR A 303 -13.78 -19.24 32.21
N PHE A 304 -13.27 -18.29 33.00
CA PHE A 304 -13.81 -16.93 33.00
C PHE A 304 -13.38 -16.09 31.78
N LEU A 305 -12.48 -16.59 30.93
CA LEU A 305 -12.01 -15.90 29.71
C LEU A 305 -13.01 -16.01 28.54
N ASP A 306 -13.23 -14.89 27.86
CA ASP A 306 -13.91 -14.86 26.56
C ASP A 306 -13.01 -15.48 25.47
N PRO A 307 -13.59 -16.14 24.44
CA PRO A 307 -12.81 -16.78 23.38
C PRO A 307 -12.03 -15.74 22.56
N LEU A 308 -10.72 -15.95 22.41
CA LEU A 308 -9.87 -15.16 21.49
C LEU A 308 -10.12 -15.51 20.01
N PHE A 309 -10.67 -16.69 19.74
CA PHE A 309 -10.98 -17.17 18.39
C PHE A 309 -12.40 -17.69 18.37
N VAL A 310 -13.16 -17.23 17.37
CA VAL A 310 -14.55 -17.61 17.18
C VAL A 310 -14.77 -18.00 15.72
N TRP A 311 -15.59 -19.03 15.49
CA TRP A 311 -15.99 -19.49 14.16
C TRP A 311 -17.48 -19.29 13.94
N VAL A 312 -17.82 -18.77 12.76
CA VAL A 312 -19.17 -18.43 12.37
C VAL A 312 -19.53 -19.16 11.09
N ASP A 313 -20.61 -19.93 11.11
CA ASP A 313 -21.15 -20.67 9.98
C ASP A 313 -22.67 -20.79 10.16
N ASP A 314 -23.47 -20.38 9.17
CA ASP A 314 -24.94 -20.43 9.26
C ASP A 314 -25.49 -21.87 9.34
N ASP A 315 -24.66 -22.87 9.07
CA ASP A 315 -24.95 -24.29 9.27
C ASP A 315 -24.66 -24.82 10.69
N TYR A 316 -24.04 -24.02 11.59
CA TYR A 316 -23.81 -24.45 12.97
C TYR A 316 -25.10 -24.53 13.79
N ASP A 317 -25.22 -25.58 14.60
CA ASP A 317 -26.36 -25.82 15.47
C ASP A 317 -25.94 -26.37 16.85
N ALA A 318 -26.92 -26.72 17.68
CA ALA A 318 -26.69 -27.26 19.02
C ALA A 318 -25.90 -28.59 19.06
N THR A 319 -25.66 -29.23 17.92
CA THR A 319 -24.83 -30.43 17.81
C THR A 319 -23.37 -30.12 17.48
N THR A 320 -23.06 -28.88 17.07
CA THR A 320 -21.69 -28.42 16.81
C THR A 320 -20.88 -28.38 18.10
N PRO A 321 -19.71 -29.06 18.19
CA PRO A 321 -18.80 -28.91 19.31
C PRO A 321 -18.39 -27.45 19.49
N GLY A 322 -18.56 -26.88 20.69
CA GLY A 322 -18.29 -25.46 20.94
C GLY A 322 -19.46 -24.52 20.66
N TRP A 323 -20.65 -25.05 20.36
CA TRP A 323 -21.86 -24.27 20.14
C TRP A 323 -22.13 -23.25 21.27
N GLN A 324 -22.31 -21.98 20.88
CA GLN A 324 -22.49 -20.83 21.76
C GLN A 324 -21.36 -20.56 22.76
N ILE A 325 -20.18 -21.15 22.52
CA ILE A 325 -18.95 -20.89 23.28
C ILE A 325 -17.95 -20.23 22.35
N ASP A 326 -17.52 -20.93 21.31
CA ASP A 326 -16.59 -20.45 20.29
C ASP A 326 -17.09 -20.73 18.86
N HIS A 327 -18.22 -21.40 18.69
CA HIS A 327 -18.90 -21.63 17.41
C HIS A 327 -20.31 -21.04 17.43
N PHE A 328 -20.64 -20.20 16.46
CA PHE A 328 -21.92 -19.48 16.39
C PHE A 328 -22.51 -19.54 14.98
N SER A 329 -23.83 -19.59 14.85
CA SER A 329 -24.50 -19.42 13.54
C SER A 329 -24.79 -17.96 13.18
N SER A 330 -24.56 -17.04 14.11
CA SER A 330 -24.75 -15.60 13.94
C SER A 330 -23.43 -14.88 14.18
N LEU A 331 -23.04 -14.04 13.22
CA LEU A 331 -21.88 -13.16 13.34
C LEU A 331 -22.11 -12.14 14.44
N LYS A 332 -23.34 -11.65 14.65
CA LYS A 332 -23.65 -10.75 15.76
C LYS A 332 -23.35 -11.39 17.11
N ASN A 333 -23.75 -12.65 17.31
CA ASN A 333 -23.45 -13.37 18.56
C ASN A 333 -21.94 -13.60 18.75
N ALA A 334 -21.24 -13.93 17.66
CA ALA A 334 -19.78 -14.07 17.68
C ALA A 334 -19.06 -12.76 18.04
N VAL A 335 -19.49 -11.63 17.47
CA VAL A 335 -18.96 -10.30 17.79
C VAL A 335 -19.18 -9.96 19.27
N ASN A 336 -20.33 -10.31 19.82
CA ASN A 336 -20.60 -10.12 21.24
C ASN A 336 -19.70 -11.03 22.11
N ALA A 337 -19.49 -12.28 21.72
CA ALA A 337 -18.76 -13.27 22.52
C ALA A 337 -17.24 -13.13 22.46
N VAL A 338 -16.66 -12.69 21.34
CA VAL A 338 -15.20 -12.67 21.16
C VAL A 338 -14.52 -11.71 22.13
N ALA A 339 -13.37 -12.08 22.69
CA ALA A 339 -12.56 -11.19 23.50
C ALA A 339 -12.03 -9.97 22.68
N PRO A 340 -11.75 -8.80 23.30
CA PRO A 340 -11.03 -7.72 22.63
C PRO A 340 -9.71 -8.21 22.02
N TYR A 341 -9.37 -7.69 20.84
CA TYR A 341 -8.28 -8.13 19.96
C TYR A 341 -8.40 -9.59 19.47
N GLY A 342 -9.52 -10.26 19.72
CA GLY A 342 -9.79 -11.59 19.19
C GLY A 342 -10.11 -11.58 17.69
N ARG A 343 -10.20 -12.78 17.11
CA ARG A 343 -10.45 -12.99 15.69
C ARG A 343 -11.68 -13.87 15.46
N ILE A 344 -12.53 -13.41 14.57
CA ILE A 344 -13.72 -14.11 14.10
C ILE A 344 -13.46 -14.62 12.68
N TYR A 345 -13.66 -15.91 12.46
CA TYR A 345 -13.65 -16.53 11.13
C TYR A 345 -15.09 -16.74 10.67
N VAL A 346 -15.45 -16.15 9.54
CA VAL A 346 -16.82 -16.20 9.00
C VAL A 346 -16.84 -17.04 7.73
N TYR A 347 -17.41 -18.23 7.78
CA TYR A 347 -17.51 -19.14 6.65
C TYR A 347 -18.59 -18.72 5.65
N ASP A 348 -18.49 -19.26 4.44
CA ASP A 348 -19.49 -19.13 3.38
C ASP A 348 -20.92 -19.32 3.92
N GLY A 349 -21.75 -18.30 3.77
CA GLY A 349 -23.10 -18.27 4.33
C GLY A 349 -23.81 -16.94 4.04
N ILE A 350 -25.11 -16.87 4.31
CA ILE A 350 -25.87 -15.62 4.23
C ILE A 350 -26.30 -15.18 5.63
N TYR A 351 -25.70 -14.09 6.09
CA TYR A 351 -25.93 -13.53 7.42
C TYR A 351 -26.86 -12.31 7.31
N ASP A 352 -28.13 -12.50 7.69
CA ASP A 352 -29.16 -11.45 7.66
C ASP A 352 -29.24 -10.69 8.99
N GLU A 353 -28.24 -9.85 9.22
CA GLU A 353 -28.04 -9.15 10.49
C GLU A 353 -27.26 -7.85 10.31
N GLU A 354 -27.57 -6.87 11.18
CA GLU A 354 -26.78 -5.65 11.34
C GLU A 354 -25.68 -5.90 12.39
N ILE A 355 -24.44 -5.60 12.04
CA ILE A 355 -23.28 -5.87 12.89
C ILE A 355 -22.80 -4.57 13.54
N VAL A 356 -22.66 -4.57 14.86
CA VAL A 356 -22.04 -3.46 15.61
C VAL A 356 -20.74 -3.96 16.21
N VAL A 357 -19.62 -3.32 15.86
CA VAL A 357 -18.29 -3.61 16.39
C VAL A 357 -17.89 -2.51 17.34
N ASP A 358 -17.94 -2.80 18.65
CA ASP A 358 -17.69 -1.86 19.74
C ASP A 358 -16.44 -2.19 20.58
N LYS A 359 -15.68 -3.21 20.16
CA LYS A 359 -14.36 -3.56 20.67
C LYS A 359 -13.40 -3.92 19.54
N SER A 360 -12.10 -3.72 19.76
CA SER A 360 -11.04 -4.06 18.80
C SER A 360 -11.08 -5.54 18.45
N MET A 361 -10.97 -5.90 17.16
CA MET A 361 -11.04 -7.29 16.70
C MET A 361 -10.65 -7.43 15.22
N VAL A 362 -10.49 -8.68 14.77
CA VAL A 362 -10.40 -9.04 13.35
C VAL A 362 -11.62 -9.86 12.94
N ILE A 363 -12.26 -9.50 11.83
CA ILE A 363 -13.33 -10.29 11.19
C ILE A 363 -12.85 -10.72 9.81
N GLU A 364 -12.62 -12.01 9.64
CA GLU A 364 -12.04 -12.61 8.43
C GLU A 364 -13.03 -13.57 7.77
N GLY A 365 -13.39 -13.28 6.52
CA GLY A 365 -14.21 -14.15 5.71
C GLY A 365 -13.43 -15.31 5.10
N ILE A 366 -13.93 -16.53 5.28
CA ILE A 366 -13.44 -17.76 4.66
C ILE A 366 -14.39 -18.14 3.53
N GLY A 367 -13.91 -18.03 2.29
CA GLY A 367 -14.77 -18.14 1.09
C GLY A 367 -15.33 -16.77 0.70
N THR A 368 -16.65 -16.68 0.60
CA THR A 368 -17.45 -15.54 0.17
C THR A 368 -18.64 -15.27 1.10
N PRO A 369 -18.44 -15.14 2.43
CA PRO A 369 -19.53 -14.84 3.35
C PRO A 369 -20.24 -13.56 2.96
N LYS A 370 -21.58 -13.59 2.97
CA LYS A 370 -22.42 -12.47 2.58
C LYS A 370 -23.22 -11.96 3.77
N ILE A 371 -22.90 -10.76 4.24
CA ILE A 371 -23.71 -10.00 5.17
C ILE A 371 -24.75 -9.24 4.34
N GLN A 372 -26.02 -9.57 4.50
CA GLN A 372 -27.11 -8.99 3.73
C GLN A 372 -28.13 -8.36 4.67
N THR A 373 -28.47 -7.08 4.52
CA THR A 373 -29.36 -6.42 5.49
C THR A 373 -30.32 -5.44 4.82
N GLY A 374 -31.49 -5.25 5.44
CA GLY A 374 -32.45 -4.22 5.08
C GLY A 374 -32.09 -2.81 5.55
N GLY A 375 -31.09 -2.66 6.42
CA GLY A 375 -30.61 -1.40 7.01
C GLY A 375 -29.09 -1.24 6.85
N ASP A 376 -28.39 -1.02 7.95
CA ASP A 376 -26.92 -0.81 8.00
C ASP A 376 -26.17 -2.15 8.07
N GLY A 377 -25.07 -2.29 7.30
CA GLY A 377 -24.24 -3.50 7.25
C GLY A 377 -23.38 -3.70 8.50
N ILE A 378 -22.21 -3.04 8.53
CA ILE A 378 -21.27 -3.10 9.66
C ILE A 378 -21.04 -1.69 10.21
N PHE A 379 -21.29 -1.50 11.49
CA PHE A 379 -21.05 -0.26 12.20
C PHE A 379 -19.89 -0.41 13.20
N ILE A 380 -18.75 0.20 12.88
CA ILE A 380 -17.53 0.18 13.67
C ILE A 380 -17.45 1.43 14.56
N LYS A 381 -17.36 1.19 15.86
CA LYS A 381 -17.26 2.19 16.94
C LYS A 381 -15.99 2.05 17.78
N ALA A 382 -15.17 1.04 17.50
CA ALA A 382 -13.91 0.79 18.18
C ALA A 382 -12.68 0.95 17.27
N ASP A 383 -11.57 1.28 17.90
CA ASP A 383 -10.25 1.36 17.27
C ASP A 383 -9.68 -0.04 17.00
N ASP A 384 -8.66 -0.11 16.15
CA ASP A 384 -7.89 -1.33 15.87
C ASP A 384 -8.79 -2.51 15.39
N VAL A 385 -9.60 -2.24 14.36
CA VAL A 385 -10.50 -3.21 13.74
C VAL A 385 -10.04 -3.56 12.32
N GLU A 386 -10.01 -4.84 11.99
CA GLU A 386 -9.67 -5.32 10.65
C GLU A 386 -10.83 -6.15 10.07
N LEU A 387 -11.33 -5.75 8.91
CA LEU A 387 -12.30 -6.48 8.11
C LEU A 387 -11.60 -7.07 6.88
N ILE A 388 -11.70 -8.38 6.68
CA ILE A 388 -11.00 -9.09 5.60
C ILE A 388 -11.97 -9.97 4.82
N ASN A 389 -11.99 -9.84 3.49
CA ASN A 389 -12.68 -10.77 2.58
C ASN A 389 -14.18 -10.99 2.89
N LEU A 390 -14.89 -9.89 3.15
CA LEU A 390 -16.34 -9.91 3.41
C LEU A 390 -17.12 -9.35 2.22
N THR A 391 -18.30 -9.92 1.94
CA THR A 391 -19.28 -9.33 1.01
C THR A 391 -20.42 -8.69 1.81
N ILE A 392 -20.60 -7.39 1.65
CA ILE A 392 -21.62 -6.59 2.35
C ILE A 392 -22.62 -6.06 1.32
N ASP A 393 -23.89 -6.41 1.51
CA ASP A 393 -25.04 -6.00 0.70
C ASP A 393 -26.07 -5.35 1.64
N ALA A 394 -26.03 -4.02 1.73
CA ALA A 394 -26.84 -3.24 2.68
C ALA A 394 -27.72 -2.25 1.91
N LYS A 395 -28.82 -1.77 2.51
CA LYS A 395 -29.68 -0.77 1.86
C LYS A 395 -29.39 0.67 2.30
N ASP A 396 -29.04 0.87 3.57
CA ASP A 396 -28.75 2.19 4.12
C ASP A 396 -27.25 2.50 4.01
N ASN A 397 -26.42 1.99 4.92
CA ASN A 397 -24.96 2.14 4.83
C ASN A 397 -24.28 0.76 4.81
N GLY A 398 -23.25 0.59 3.97
CA GLY A 398 -22.50 -0.67 3.90
C GLY A 398 -21.60 -0.86 5.11
N ILE A 399 -20.57 -0.01 5.23
CA ILE A 399 -19.65 0.01 6.37
C ILE A 399 -19.57 1.42 6.92
N ILE A 400 -19.80 1.59 8.22
CA ILE A 400 -19.77 2.87 8.93
C ILE A 400 -18.59 2.88 9.90
N LEU A 401 -17.76 3.91 9.81
CA LEU A 401 -16.67 4.21 10.75
C LEU A 401 -17.01 5.51 11.46
N GLN A 402 -17.13 5.49 12.78
CA GLN A 402 -17.48 6.67 13.55
C GLN A 402 -16.55 6.85 14.74
N HIS A 403 -15.77 7.94 14.74
CA HIS A 403 -14.85 8.28 15.83
C HIS A 403 -13.81 7.19 16.11
N VAL A 404 -13.27 6.56 15.05
CA VAL A 404 -12.34 5.43 15.18
C VAL A 404 -10.96 5.72 14.60
N HIS A 405 -9.99 4.95 15.07
CA HIS A 405 -8.58 4.98 14.71
C HIS A 405 -8.13 3.59 14.24
N ASN A 406 -7.24 3.54 13.24
CA ASN A 406 -6.58 2.31 12.80
C ASN A 406 -7.54 1.18 12.35
N VAL A 407 -8.53 1.51 11.51
CA VAL A 407 -9.43 0.51 10.92
C VAL A 407 -8.98 0.13 9.51
N SER A 408 -8.90 -1.17 9.21
CA SER A 408 -8.53 -1.67 7.88
C SER A 408 -9.66 -2.47 7.24
N ILE A 409 -10.03 -2.10 6.01
CA ILE A 409 -11.00 -2.81 5.17
C ILE A 409 -10.26 -3.42 3.99
N LEU A 410 -10.10 -4.73 3.96
CA LEU A 410 -9.23 -5.45 3.04
C LEU A 410 -10.03 -6.48 2.24
N GLN A 411 -9.91 -6.46 0.92
CA GLN A 411 -10.54 -7.47 0.04
C GLN A 411 -12.06 -7.57 0.20
N CYS A 412 -12.72 -6.50 0.64
CA CYS A 412 -14.16 -6.48 0.86
C CYS A 412 -14.91 -6.05 -0.41
N ASN A 413 -16.13 -6.58 -0.58
CA ASN A 413 -17.06 -6.18 -1.61
C ASN A 413 -18.26 -5.48 -0.94
N VAL A 414 -18.52 -4.21 -1.27
CA VAL A 414 -19.60 -3.43 -0.65
C VAL A 414 -20.53 -2.88 -1.71
N SER A 415 -21.82 -3.23 -1.61
CA SER A 415 -22.79 -2.87 -2.66
C SER A 415 -24.22 -2.61 -2.18
N ASN A 416 -24.98 -1.97 -3.07
CA ASN A 416 -26.41 -1.64 -2.96
C ASN A 416 -26.81 -0.67 -1.82
N ALA A 417 -25.84 -0.10 -1.11
CA ALA A 417 -26.08 0.84 -0.02
C ALA A 417 -26.28 2.27 -0.50
N ALA A 418 -26.96 3.12 0.27
CA ALA A 418 -26.97 4.56 0.03
C ALA A 418 -25.55 5.16 0.14
N LEU A 419 -24.78 4.74 1.15
CA LEU A 419 -23.34 4.99 1.27
C LEU A 419 -22.60 3.66 1.41
N GLY A 420 -21.68 3.36 0.49
CA GLY A 420 -20.91 2.11 0.52
C GLY A 420 -20.02 2.03 1.76
N VAL A 421 -19.01 2.89 1.83
CA VAL A 421 -18.19 3.09 3.05
C VAL A 421 -18.35 4.54 3.51
N TYR A 422 -18.78 4.73 4.75
CA TYR A 422 -19.01 6.03 5.34
C TYR A 422 -18.13 6.24 6.58
N SER A 423 -17.19 7.17 6.50
CA SER A 423 -16.29 7.51 7.60
C SER A 423 -16.59 8.91 8.13
N ILE A 424 -16.71 9.01 9.45
CA ILE A 424 -16.94 10.26 10.19
C ILE A 424 -15.91 10.37 11.31
N ASN A 425 -15.18 11.48 11.36
CA ASN A 425 -14.25 11.78 12.47
C ASN A 425 -13.24 10.66 12.75
N SER A 426 -12.78 9.95 11.72
CA SER A 426 -11.90 8.79 11.86
C SER A 426 -10.53 9.05 11.25
N ILE A 427 -9.48 8.43 11.79
CA ILE A 427 -8.11 8.68 11.34
C ILE A 427 -7.28 7.40 11.19
N ASN A 428 -6.29 7.45 10.30
CA ASN A 428 -5.34 6.35 10.07
C ASN A 428 -6.02 5.02 9.64
N CYS A 429 -7.09 5.09 8.86
CA CYS A 429 -7.80 3.91 8.38
C CYS A 429 -7.45 3.59 6.92
N SER A 430 -7.72 2.37 6.46
CA SER A 430 -7.44 1.96 5.07
C SER A 430 -8.57 1.19 4.41
N ILE A 431 -8.66 1.34 3.08
CA ILE A 431 -9.51 0.56 2.18
C ILE A 431 -8.62 0.04 1.06
N GLU A 432 -8.39 -1.27 1.03
CA GLU A 432 -7.40 -1.85 0.11
C GLU A 432 -7.93 -3.10 -0.58
N ASN A 433 -7.55 -3.26 -1.85
CA ASN A 433 -7.90 -4.44 -2.66
C ASN A 433 -9.40 -4.74 -2.69
N SER A 434 -10.25 -3.72 -2.51
CA SER A 434 -11.68 -3.85 -2.26
C SER A 434 -12.51 -3.35 -3.44
N SER A 435 -13.75 -3.83 -3.57
CA SER A 435 -14.68 -3.40 -4.62
C SER A 435 -15.91 -2.71 -4.02
N ILE A 436 -16.09 -1.43 -4.32
CA ILE A 436 -17.18 -0.59 -3.80
C ILE A 436 -18.08 -0.17 -4.97
N TYR A 437 -19.25 -0.79 -5.09
CA TYR A 437 -20.04 -0.69 -6.33
C TYR A 437 -21.56 -0.65 -6.16
N LYS A 438 -22.24 -0.02 -7.12
CA LYS A 438 -23.72 0.09 -7.15
C LYS A 438 -24.31 0.71 -5.88
N ASN A 439 -23.57 1.60 -5.23
CA ASN A 439 -24.05 2.36 -4.08
C ASN A 439 -24.57 3.74 -4.52
N GLY A 440 -25.24 4.47 -3.63
CA GLY A 440 -25.55 5.89 -3.85
C GLY A 440 -24.26 6.72 -3.97
N LYS A 441 -23.45 6.74 -2.91
CA LYS A 441 -22.03 7.14 -2.96
C LYS A 441 -21.16 5.92 -2.64
N GLY A 442 -20.04 5.77 -3.32
CA GLY A 442 -19.11 4.66 -3.08
C GLY A 442 -18.44 4.79 -1.71
N ILE A 443 -17.49 5.72 -1.60
CA ILE A 443 -16.76 6.03 -0.36
C ILE A 443 -17.03 7.48 0.03
N TYR A 444 -17.37 7.73 1.29
CA TYR A 444 -17.59 9.07 1.82
C TYR A 444 -16.74 9.32 3.07
N LEU A 445 -15.75 10.21 2.94
CA LEU A 445 -14.87 10.64 4.03
C LEU A 445 -15.29 12.03 4.53
N SER A 446 -15.82 12.10 5.74
CA SER A 446 -16.23 13.33 6.42
C SER A 446 -15.37 13.57 7.65
N ASN A 447 -14.67 14.71 7.71
CA ASN A 447 -13.70 15.04 8.76
C ASN A 447 -12.77 13.86 9.12
N SER A 448 -12.29 13.17 8.10
CA SER A 448 -11.51 11.93 8.23
C SER A 448 -10.16 12.11 7.55
N SER A 449 -9.08 11.75 8.24
CA SER A 449 -7.72 12.12 7.83
C SER A 449 -6.74 10.95 7.87
N ASN A 450 -5.69 11.04 7.06
CA ASN A 450 -4.67 9.98 6.90
C ASN A 450 -5.27 8.62 6.45
N PHE A 451 -6.35 8.63 5.68
CA PHE A 451 -6.86 7.42 5.04
C PHE A 451 -5.94 6.96 3.91
N ILE A 452 -5.86 5.66 3.70
CA ILE A 452 -5.22 5.05 2.52
C ILE A 452 -6.29 4.27 1.74
N ILE A 453 -6.60 4.70 0.52
CA ILE A 453 -7.49 3.99 -0.41
C ILE A 453 -6.63 3.54 -1.58
N ARG A 454 -6.38 2.23 -1.71
CA ARG A 454 -5.50 1.73 -2.77
C ARG A 454 -5.89 0.40 -3.38
N ASN A 455 -5.42 0.15 -4.60
CA ASN A 455 -5.63 -1.11 -5.34
C ASN A 455 -7.10 -1.53 -5.42
N SER A 456 -8.02 -0.57 -5.35
CA SER A 456 -9.45 -0.81 -5.16
C SER A 456 -10.24 -0.40 -6.40
N THR A 457 -11.40 -1.03 -6.59
CA THR A 457 -12.29 -0.73 -7.71
C THR A 457 -13.55 -0.04 -7.21
N ILE A 458 -13.77 1.19 -7.64
CA ILE A 458 -14.92 2.02 -7.26
C ILE A 458 -15.76 2.24 -8.51
N LEU A 459 -16.85 1.49 -8.65
CA LEU A 459 -17.59 1.44 -9.92
C LEU A 459 -19.11 1.58 -9.83
N ASN A 460 -19.70 2.24 -10.82
CA ASN A 460 -21.16 2.33 -11.01
C ASN A 460 -21.93 2.83 -9.77
N ASN A 461 -21.35 3.75 -8.99
CA ASN A 461 -22.07 4.41 -7.89
C ASN A 461 -22.90 5.58 -8.45
N ALA A 462 -24.12 5.76 -7.93
CA ALA A 462 -25.14 6.61 -8.54
C ALA A 462 -24.80 8.11 -8.55
N TYR A 463 -24.06 8.58 -7.54
CA TYR A 463 -23.63 9.97 -7.40
C TYR A 463 -22.12 10.09 -7.53
N PHE A 464 -21.38 9.85 -6.44
CA PHE A 464 -19.93 9.98 -6.43
C PHE A 464 -19.27 8.63 -6.20
N GLY A 465 -18.15 8.39 -6.88
CA GLY A 465 -17.28 7.26 -6.55
C GLY A 465 -16.70 7.45 -5.15
N ILE A 466 -16.00 8.56 -4.95
CA ILE A 466 -15.38 8.95 -3.69
C ILE A 466 -15.74 10.42 -3.41
N GLU A 467 -16.19 10.73 -2.19
CA GLU A 467 -16.37 12.09 -1.71
C GLU A 467 -15.47 12.34 -0.50
N ILE A 468 -14.74 13.45 -0.51
CA ILE A 468 -13.88 13.91 0.59
C ILE A 468 -14.36 15.30 1.02
N SER A 469 -14.79 15.43 2.27
CA SER A 469 -15.42 16.66 2.73
C SER A 469 -15.19 16.95 4.22
N HIS A 470 -15.69 18.10 4.68
CA HIS A 470 -15.61 18.58 6.07
C HIS A 470 -14.20 18.56 6.67
N ALA A 471 -13.24 19.25 6.04
CA ALA A 471 -11.86 19.38 6.51
C ALA A 471 -11.06 18.07 6.64
N SER A 472 -11.37 17.09 5.79
CA SER A 472 -10.62 15.83 5.65
C SER A 472 -9.24 16.08 5.02
N LYS A 473 -8.16 15.57 5.64
CA LYS A 473 -6.78 15.92 5.26
C LYS A 473 -5.86 14.73 5.08
N ASN A 474 -4.84 14.92 4.25
CA ASN A 474 -3.71 13.98 4.11
C ASN A 474 -4.12 12.54 3.75
N ASN A 475 -5.28 12.37 3.11
CA ASN A 475 -5.70 11.06 2.61
C ASN A 475 -4.95 10.74 1.31
N LEU A 476 -4.63 9.47 1.09
CA LEU A 476 -3.96 8.95 -0.11
C LEU A 476 -4.92 8.07 -0.89
N ILE A 477 -5.15 8.39 -2.16
CA ILE A 477 -5.88 7.58 -3.12
C ILE A 477 -4.90 7.18 -4.23
N GLU A 478 -4.54 5.90 -4.31
CA GLU A 478 -3.57 5.43 -5.31
C GLU A 478 -3.88 4.06 -5.93
N SER A 479 -3.53 3.87 -7.20
CA SER A 479 -3.70 2.59 -7.92
C SER A 479 -5.14 2.08 -7.91
N CYS A 480 -6.12 2.98 -7.87
CA CYS A 480 -7.55 2.65 -7.92
C CYS A 480 -8.12 2.73 -9.34
N ASN A 481 -9.10 1.87 -9.62
CA ASN A 481 -9.95 1.94 -10.81
C ASN A 481 -11.28 2.62 -10.45
N ILE A 482 -11.42 3.91 -10.79
CA ILE A 482 -12.60 4.73 -10.49
C ILE A 482 -13.41 4.88 -11.78
N MET A 483 -14.49 4.11 -11.91
CA MET A 483 -15.13 3.88 -13.21
C MET A 483 -16.64 4.09 -13.21
N TYR A 484 -17.15 4.79 -14.22
CA TYR A 484 -18.58 4.92 -14.52
C TYR A 484 -19.45 5.34 -13.32
N ASN A 485 -18.91 6.18 -12.42
CA ASN A 485 -19.67 6.78 -11.34
C ASN A 485 -20.45 8.00 -11.87
N GLY A 486 -21.63 8.26 -11.29
CA GLY A 486 -22.63 9.17 -11.86
C GLY A 486 -22.15 10.59 -12.16
N ILE A 487 -22.05 11.44 -11.14
CA ILE A 487 -21.71 12.87 -11.29
C ILE A 487 -20.18 13.04 -11.38
N TYR A 488 -19.44 12.49 -10.42
CA TYR A 488 -17.97 12.54 -10.38
C TYR A 488 -17.41 11.20 -9.88
N GLY A 489 -16.24 10.80 -10.38
CA GLY A 489 -15.45 9.74 -9.76
C GLY A 489 -14.93 10.15 -8.39
N LEU A 490 -14.49 11.40 -8.26
CA LEU A 490 -13.96 11.98 -7.04
C LEU A 490 -14.48 13.42 -6.87
N TYR A 491 -15.01 13.72 -5.68
CA TYR A 491 -15.57 15.02 -5.33
C TYR A 491 -14.95 15.54 -4.02
N ILE A 492 -14.15 16.60 -4.08
CA ILE A 492 -13.45 17.18 -2.91
C ILE A 492 -13.94 18.60 -2.63
N ILE A 493 -14.42 18.84 -1.40
CA ILE A 493 -15.01 20.12 -0.98
C ILE A 493 -14.74 20.45 0.50
N GLN A 494 -15.17 21.64 0.93
CA GLN A 494 -15.26 22.06 2.34
C GLN A 494 -13.91 21.97 3.09
N ASP A 495 -12.91 22.71 2.60
CA ASP A 495 -11.58 22.86 3.22
C ASP A 495 -10.82 21.53 3.43
N SER A 496 -11.13 20.52 2.61
CA SER A 496 -10.43 19.23 2.60
C SER A 496 -9.16 19.34 1.77
N THR A 497 -8.00 19.40 2.44
CA THR A 497 -6.71 19.79 1.82
C THR A 497 -5.58 18.80 2.08
N GLY A 498 -4.54 18.86 1.24
CA GLY A 498 -3.36 18.00 1.37
C GLY A 498 -3.60 16.53 1.05
N ASN A 499 -4.76 16.21 0.47
CA ASN A 499 -5.04 14.86 -0.02
C ASN A 499 -4.25 14.61 -1.30
N LYS A 500 -3.78 13.38 -1.48
CA LYS A 500 -2.93 12.94 -2.60
C LYS A 500 -3.69 11.92 -3.44
N ILE A 501 -3.86 12.22 -4.71
CA ILE A 501 -4.64 11.42 -5.65
C ILE A 501 -3.75 11.11 -6.84
N TRP A 502 -3.10 9.95 -6.82
CA TRP A 502 -2.01 9.62 -7.74
C TRP A 502 -2.18 8.25 -8.34
N HIS A 503 -1.73 8.04 -9.57
CA HIS A 503 -1.66 6.72 -10.20
C HIS A 503 -3.03 6.01 -10.20
N ASN A 504 -4.11 6.73 -10.50
CA ASN A 504 -5.46 6.14 -10.61
C ASN A 504 -5.97 6.16 -12.05
N ASN A 505 -6.89 5.25 -12.35
CA ASN A 505 -7.66 5.26 -13.60
C ASN A 505 -9.03 5.90 -13.38
N PHE A 506 -9.28 7.07 -13.96
CA PHE A 506 -10.60 7.69 -14.05
C PHE A 506 -11.24 7.36 -15.42
N ILE A 507 -12.19 6.43 -15.43
CA ILE A 507 -12.79 5.91 -16.68
C ILE A 507 -14.29 6.22 -16.76
N GLY A 508 -14.71 6.96 -17.78
CA GLY A 508 -16.11 7.34 -17.99
C GLY A 508 -16.68 8.24 -16.89
N ASN A 509 -15.80 8.96 -16.17
CA ASN A 509 -16.13 9.96 -15.16
C ASN A 509 -14.94 10.90 -14.97
N THR A 510 -15.15 12.03 -14.29
CA THR A 510 -14.12 13.04 -14.00
C THR A 510 -14.05 13.33 -12.50
N ALA A 511 -13.15 14.22 -12.08
CA ALA A 511 -13.05 14.67 -10.71
C ALA A 511 -13.30 16.18 -10.58
N TYR A 512 -13.74 16.58 -9.38
CA TYR A 512 -13.93 17.97 -9.00
C TYR A 512 -13.22 18.22 -7.67
N ASP A 513 -12.40 19.27 -7.65
CA ASP A 513 -11.69 19.75 -6.48
C ASP A 513 -11.74 21.28 -6.44
N SER A 514 -12.40 21.82 -5.42
CA SER A 514 -12.41 23.26 -5.11
C SER A 514 -11.49 23.61 -3.93
N CYS A 515 -10.68 22.65 -3.49
CA CYS A 515 -9.74 22.76 -2.39
C CYS A 515 -8.29 22.66 -2.90
N ASN A 516 -7.32 22.63 -1.99
CA ASN A 516 -5.88 22.56 -2.31
C ASN A 516 -5.37 21.12 -2.10
N ASN A 517 -5.45 20.28 -3.14
CA ASN A 517 -5.01 18.87 -3.14
C ASN A 517 -4.10 18.54 -4.32
N ASP A 518 -3.34 17.45 -4.18
CA ASP A 518 -2.31 17.04 -5.13
C ASP A 518 -2.81 15.91 -6.03
N PHE A 519 -3.05 16.19 -7.32
CA PHE A 519 -3.40 15.18 -8.33
C PHE A 519 -2.19 14.61 -9.07
N ASN A 520 -1.00 15.11 -8.74
CA ASN A 520 0.27 14.59 -9.22
C ASN A 520 1.34 14.79 -8.15
N SER A 521 2.52 14.21 -8.36
CA SER A 521 3.71 14.54 -7.57
C SER A 521 4.81 15.13 -8.47
N LYS A 522 6.08 15.03 -8.11
CA LYS A 522 7.18 15.49 -8.97
C LYS A 522 7.20 14.69 -10.28
N TYR A 523 7.67 15.32 -11.36
CA TYR A 523 7.78 14.72 -12.70
C TYR A 523 8.48 13.36 -12.67
N GLU A 524 9.65 13.30 -12.02
CA GLU A 524 10.50 12.13 -11.84
C GLU A 524 9.91 11.00 -10.97
N ASP A 525 8.82 11.26 -10.25
CA ASP A 525 8.10 10.25 -9.50
C ASP A 525 7.01 9.57 -10.34
N VAL A 526 6.60 10.17 -11.47
CA VAL A 526 5.58 9.68 -12.42
C VAL A 526 4.28 9.26 -11.71
N LYS A 527 3.76 10.17 -10.88
CA LYS A 527 2.58 9.96 -10.03
C LYS A 527 1.35 10.78 -10.46
N GLY A 528 1.09 10.91 -11.75
CA GLY A 528 -0.17 11.49 -12.25
C GLY A 528 -1.31 10.48 -12.35
N ASN A 529 -2.47 10.89 -12.83
CA ASN A 529 -3.61 10.00 -13.06
C ASN A 529 -3.91 9.82 -14.56
N TYR A 530 -4.51 8.69 -14.89
CA TYR A 530 -5.08 8.46 -16.22
C TYR A 530 -6.52 8.95 -16.27
N TRP A 531 -6.86 9.73 -17.30
CA TRP A 531 -8.18 10.29 -17.52
C TRP A 531 -8.70 9.85 -18.89
N SER A 532 -9.79 9.08 -18.92
CA SER A 532 -10.34 8.54 -20.18
C SER A 532 -10.84 9.60 -21.18
N ASP A 533 -11.05 10.85 -20.73
CA ASP A 533 -11.45 11.99 -21.55
C ASP A 533 -10.30 12.96 -21.86
N TYR A 534 -9.08 12.67 -21.40
CA TYR A 534 -7.90 13.45 -21.78
C TYR A 534 -7.53 13.18 -23.24
N ASN A 535 -7.56 14.25 -24.05
CA ASN A 535 -7.25 14.22 -25.48
C ASN A 535 -5.95 14.97 -25.80
N GLY A 536 -5.11 15.24 -24.80
CA GLY A 536 -3.83 15.89 -25.03
C GLY A 536 -2.85 14.98 -25.76
N ILE A 537 -1.80 15.60 -26.30
CA ILE A 537 -0.75 14.92 -27.03
C ILE A 537 0.41 14.54 -26.08
N ASP A 538 1.19 13.55 -26.49
CA ASP A 538 2.43 13.10 -25.87
C ASP A 538 3.51 13.16 -26.95
N GLN A 539 4.13 14.33 -27.10
CA GLN A 539 5.22 14.57 -28.04
C GLN A 539 6.42 15.20 -27.35
N LYS A 540 6.25 15.61 -26.09
CA LYS A 540 7.24 16.28 -25.28
C LYS A 540 7.52 15.49 -24.01
N HIS A 541 8.61 15.84 -23.37
CA HIS A 541 8.97 15.36 -22.06
C HIS A 541 9.73 16.42 -21.25
N GLY A 542 10.06 16.08 -20.01
CA GLY A 542 10.69 16.98 -19.04
C GLY A 542 9.69 17.64 -18.11
N GLU A 543 10.19 18.23 -17.01
CA GLU A 543 9.34 18.84 -15.97
C GLU A 543 8.38 19.92 -16.52
N ASN A 544 8.81 20.63 -17.58
CA ASN A 544 8.04 21.66 -18.27
C ASN A 544 7.40 21.21 -19.59
N GLN A 545 7.56 19.93 -19.96
CA GLN A 545 7.03 19.38 -21.23
C GLN A 545 7.50 20.16 -22.47
N ASP A 546 8.81 20.45 -22.54
CA ASP A 546 9.42 21.33 -23.56
C ASP A 546 10.49 20.65 -24.42
N MET A 547 10.92 19.43 -24.09
CA MET A 547 11.91 18.66 -24.87
C MET A 547 11.22 17.67 -25.81
N ASP A 548 11.76 17.46 -27.01
CA ASP A 548 11.17 16.56 -28.02
C ASP A 548 11.28 15.08 -27.62
N GLY A 549 10.17 14.34 -27.65
CA GLY A 549 10.10 12.89 -27.48
C GLY A 549 9.03 12.47 -26.48
N GLU A 550 8.36 11.35 -26.73
CA GLU A 550 7.23 10.87 -25.91
C GLU A 550 7.74 10.29 -24.56
N ASP A 551 7.06 10.61 -23.46
CA ASP A 551 7.36 10.07 -22.12
C ASP A 551 6.16 9.41 -21.43
N GLY A 552 5.03 9.25 -22.11
CA GLY A 552 3.81 8.64 -21.54
C GLY A 552 3.00 9.60 -20.65
N ILE A 553 3.47 10.84 -20.47
CA ILE A 553 2.81 11.92 -19.75
C ILE A 553 2.33 12.94 -20.78
N GLY A 554 1.16 13.50 -20.57
CA GLY A 554 0.59 14.49 -21.47
C GLY A 554 1.36 15.80 -21.45
N ASP A 555 1.57 16.39 -22.64
CA ASP A 555 2.26 17.67 -22.83
C ASP A 555 1.53 18.86 -22.15
N THR A 556 0.25 18.70 -21.81
CA THR A 556 -0.58 19.73 -21.18
C THR A 556 -1.27 19.21 -19.92
N PRO A 557 -1.36 20.01 -18.83
CA PRO A 557 -2.08 19.63 -17.62
C PRO A 557 -3.57 19.31 -17.87
N TYR A 558 -4.12 18.35 -17.12
CA TYR A 558 -5.56 18.10 -17.07
C TYR A 558 -6.21 19.00 -16.02
N THR A 559 -7.13 19.87 -16.45
CA THR A 559 -7.84 20.80 -15.54
C THR A 559 -9.10 20.14 -14.97
N LEU A 560 -9.24 20.19 -13.65
CA LEU A 560 -10.37 19.62 -12.92
C LEU A 560 -11.51 20.63 -12.77
N GLY A 561 -12.73 20.12 -12.52
CA GLY A 561 -13.80 20.99 -12.04
C GLY A 561 -13.42 21.62 -10.68
N GLY A 562 -13.72 22.90 -10.47
CA GLY A 562 -13.40 23.59 -9.20
C GLY A 562 -12.04 24.29 -9.17
N GLY A 563 -11.16 24.04 -10.14
CA GLY A 563 -9.93 24.80 -10.36
C GLY A 563 -8.63 24.06 -10.03
N GLY A 564 -8.69 22.84 -9.46
CA GLY A 564 -7.52 21.97 -9.34
C GLY A 564 -6.97 21.52 -10.71
N GLN A 565 -5.76 20.97 -10.73
CA GLN A 565 -5.17 20.37 -11.93
C GLN A 565 -4.34 19.13 -11.61
N ASP A 566 -4.31 18.19 -12.55
CA ASP A 566 -3.26 17.16 -12.65
C ASP A 566 -2.22 17.69 -13.65
N ALA A 567 -1.02 18.04 -13.15
CA ALA A 567 0.03 18.61 -13.99
C ALA A 567 0.73 17.57 -14.88
N TYR A 568 0.60 16.28 -14.57
CA TYR A 568 1.28 15.19 -15.28
C TYR A 568 0.28 14.07 -15.63
N PRO A 569 -0.79 14.36 -16.40
CA PRO A 569 -1.78 13.35 -16.73
C PRO A 569 -1.15 12.21 -17.54
N LEU A 570 -1.43 10.97 -17.17
CA LEU A 570 -0.94 9.81 -17.90
C LEU A 570 -1.75 9.63 -19.18
N VAL A 571 -1.06 9.38 -20.30
CA VAL A 571 -1.70 9.21 -21.62
C VAL A 571 -2.28 7.81 -21.79
N TYR A 572 -1.72 6.83 -21.09
CA TYR A 572 -2.11 5.42 -21.16
C TYR A 572 -2.78 4.96 -19.86
N PRO A 573 -3.78 4.07 -19.93
CA PRO A 573 -4.40 3.50 -18.75
C PRO A 573 -3.42 2.62 -17.99
N ILE A 574 -3.51 2.64 -16.66
CA ILE A 574 -2.69 1.85 -15.75
C ILE A 574 -3.25 0.42 -15.74
N VAL A 575 -2.61 -0.48 -16.47
CA VAL A 575 -3.05 -1.87 -16.66
C VAL A 575 -1.88 -2.84 -16.59
N ASN A 576 -2.17 -4.15 -16.59
CA ASN A 576 -1.16 -5.21 -16.61
C ASN A 576 -1.40 -6.15 -17.81
N PRO A 577 -0.47 -6.28 -18.78
CA PRO A 577 0.82 -5.59 -18.88
C PRO A 577 0.67 -4.08 -19.19
N PRO A 578 1.58 -3.22 -18.72
CA PRO A 578 1.50 -1.77 -18.96
C PRO A 578 1.80 -1.41 -20.42
N TYR A 579 1.12 -0.39 -20.95
CA TYR A 579 1.38 0.16 -22.29
C TYR A 579 2.60 1.07 -22.36
N PHE A 580 2.92 1.72 -21.24
CA PHE A 580 4.08 2.59 -21.08
C PHE A 580 4.77 2.29 -19.76
N VAL A 581 6.10 2.35 -19.73
CA VAL A 581 6.90 2.09 -18.53
C VAL A 581 7.97 3.15 -18.34
N TRP A 582 8.32 3.41 -17.09
CA TRP A 582 9.30 4.42 -16.70
C TRP A 582 10.48 3.79 -15.97
N VAL A 583 11.68 4.24 -16.31
CA VAL A 583 12.93 3.73 -15.73
C VAL A 583 13.64 4.83 -14.96
N ASN A 584 13.83 4.62 -13.66
CA ASN A 584 14.61 5.49 -12.79
C ASN A 584 15.20 4.66 -11.65
N LYS A 585 16.50 4.78 -11.37
CA LYS A 585 17.17 3.97 -10.32
C LYS A 585 16.58 4.11 -8.92
N LYS A 586 15.83 5.19 -8.63
CA LYS A 586 15.15 5.36 -7.34
C LYS A 586 13.91 4.47 -7.18
N PHE A 587 13.38 3.92 -8.27
CA PHE A 587 12.20 3.06 -8.23
C PHE A 587 12.50 1.71 -7.57
N ASN A 588 11.50 1.16 -6.90
CA ASN A 588 11.61 0.00 -6.01
C ASN A 588 10.55 -1.07 -6.30
N HIS A 589 9.99 -1.11 -7.52
CA HIS A 589 8.90 -2.00 -7.93
C HIS A 589 7.58 -1.82 -7.14
N SER A 590 7.35 -0.65 -6.53
CA SER A 590 6.06 -0.35 -5.91
C SER A 590 4.90 -0.29 -6.91
N TYR A 591 5.17 0.00 -8.18
CA TYR A 591 4.20 -0.01 -9.27
C TYR A 591 4.63 -0.99 -10.37
N ASN A 592 3.67 -1.49 -11.16
CA ASN A 592 3.93 -2.47 -12.22
C ASN A 592 4.47 -1.85 -13.52
N ASP A 593 4.59 -0.53 -13.57
CA ASP A 593 5.08 0.30 -14.68
C ASP A 593 6.34 1.12 -14.32
N HIS A 594 6.85 1.01 -13.09
CA HIS A 594 8.03 1.71 -12.58
C HIS A 594 9.19 0.74 -12.32
N PHE A 595 10.32 0.92 -13.00
CA PHE A 595 11.45 -0.01 -12.94
C PHE A 595 12.80 0.69 -12.64
N PRO A 596 13.69 0.06 -11.86
CA PRO A 596 15.04 0.60 -11.62
C PRO A 596 16.03 0.34 -12.76
N CYS A 597 15.70 -0.57 -13.69
CA CYS A 597 16.57 -0.99 -14.78
C CYS A 597 15.81 -1.09 -16.12
N ILE A 598 16.52 -0.90 -17.22
CA ILE A 598 15.94 -0.83 -18.56
C ILE A 598 15.44 -2.21 -19.00
N GLN A 599 16.22 -3.26 -18.75
CA GLN A 599 15.89 -4.58 -19.24
C GLN A 599 14.61 -5.16 -18.61
N ASP A 600 14.30 -4.86 -17.34
CA ASP A 600 13.07 -5.34 -16.70
C ASP A 600 11.84 -4.55 -17.15
N ALA A 601 11.99 -3.24 -17.39
CA ALA A 601 10.95 -2.43 -18.02
C ALA A 601 10.56 -2.99 -19.40
N ILE A 602 11.57 -3.30 -20.23
CA ILE A 602 11.37 -3.89 -21.55
C ILE A 602 10.69 -5.27 -21.47
N LYS A 603 10.95 -6.08 -20.43
CA LYS A 603 10.25 -7.36 -20.28
C LYS A 603 8.76 -7.16 -20.00
N SER A 604 8.43 -6.20 -19.14
CA SER A 604 7.07 -5.96 -18.63
C SER A 604 6.15 -5.26 -19.61
N VAL A 605 6.65 -4.29 -20.39
CA VAL A 605 5.84 -3.48 -21.31
C VAL A 605 5.14 -4.32 -22.38
N ALA A 606 3.91 -3.95 -22.75
CA ALA A 606 3.15 -4.56 -23.84
C ALA A 606 3.87 -4.42 -25.19
N ASN A 607 3.51 -5.26 -26.18
CA ASN A 607 3.99 -5.07 -27.55
C ASN A 607 3.44 -3.75 -28.11
N ASP A 608 4.24 -3.07 -28.93
CA ASP A 608 3.99 -1.72 -29.42
C ASP A 608 3.96 -0.63 -28.33
N GLY A 609 4.31 -0.96 -27.08
CA GLY A 609 4.37 0.00 -25.98
C GLY A 609 5.60 0.92 -25.98
N GLY A 610 5.64 1.83 -25.01
CA GLY A 610 6.71 2.81 -24.83
C GLY A 610 7.51 2.63 -23.55
N CYS A 611 8.76 3.10 -23.55
CA CYS A 611 9.64 3.09 -22.40
C CYS A 611 10.41 4.42 -22.34
N PHE A 612 10.28 5.14 -21.23
CA PHE A 612 11.02 6.37 -20.97
C PHE A 612 12.07 6.17 -19.87
N VAL A 613 13.28 6.66 -20.09
CA VAL A 613 14.42 6.45 -19.20
C VAL A 613 14.96 7.78 -18.67
N PHE A 614 14.83 7.97 -17.36
CA PHE A 614 15.31 9.15 -16.65
C PHE A 614 16.84 9.21 -16.57
N PRO A 615 17.43 10.41 -16.37
CA PRO A 615 18.88 10.62 -16.33
C PRO A 615 19.59 9.75 -15.30
N ASP A 616 20.47 8.85 -15.76
CA ASP A 616 21.46 8.12 -14.98
C ASP A 616 22.39 7.35 -15.94
N ILE A 617 23.36 6.60 -15.38
CA ILE A 617 24.17 5.62 -16.10
C ILE A 617 23.61 4.21 -15.84
N TYR A 618 23.06 3.58 -16.88
CA TYR A 618 22.52 2.23 -16.85
C TYR A 618 23.54 1.28 -17.47
N LYS A 619 24.23 0.51 -16.62
CA LYS A 619 25.19 -0.49 -17.06
C LYS A 619 24.49 -1.83 -17.27
N GLU A 620 24.01 -2.06 -18.49
CA GLU A 620 23.13 -3.18 -18.84
C GLU A 620 23.41 -3.64 -20.27
N ASP A 621 23.24 -4.95 -20.53
CA ASP A 621 23.21 -5.48 -21.89
C ASP A 621 21.75 -5.58 -22.34
N VAL A 622 21.24 -4.53 -22.98
CA VAL A 622 19.81 -4.37 -23.25
C VAL A 622 19.41 -5.10 -24.53
N ILE A 623 18.57 -6.13 -24.42
CA ILE A 623 18.03 -6.89 -25.54
C ILE A 623 16.56 -6.52 -25.75
N ILE A 624 16.26 -6.02 -26.96
CA ILE A 624 14.90 -5.60 -27.34
C ILE A 624 14.34 -6.57 -28.37
N ASN A 625 13.40 -7.40 -27.94
CA ASN A 625 12.82 -8.49 -28.73
C ASN A 625 11.34 -8.29 -29.09
N LYS A 626 10.81 -7.07 -28.87
CA LYS A 626 9.44 -6.65 -29.17
C LYS A 626 9.45 -5.33 -29.94
N LYS A 627 8.38 -5.05 -30.68
CA LYS A 627 8.23 -3.75 -31.34
C LYS A 627 7.89 -2.71 -30.27
N MET A 628 8.63 -1.61 -30.19
CA MET A 628 8.41 -0.61 -29.15
C MET A 628 9.09 0.73 -29.43
N LEU A 629 8.72 1.74 -28.63
CA LEU A 629 9.42 3.01 -28.49
C LEU A 629 10.34 2.98 -27.25
N LEU A 630 11.58 3.45 -27.38
CA LEU A 630 12.53 3.60 -26.29
C LEU A 630 13.14 5.02 -26.34
N VAL A 631 12.83 5.83 -25.34
CA VAL A 631 13.22 7.24 -25.24
C VAL A 631 14.07 7.45 -23.99
N GLY A 632 15.23 8.08 -24.17
CA GLY A 632 16.05 8.59 -23.08
C GLY A 632 15.80 10.07 -22.88
N TYR A 633 15.82 10.53 -21.63
CA TYR A 633 15.64 11.94 -21.29
C TYR A 633 16.57 12.88 -22.08
N SER A 634 17.85 12.53 -22.20
CA SER A 634 18.78 13.25 -23.09
C SER A 634 20.06 12.45 -23.30
N ASN A 635 20.67 12.59 -24.48
CA ASN A 635 21.96 11.98 -24.78
C ASN A 635 23.13 12.53 -23.93
N LYS A 636 22.90 13.61 -23.17
CA LYS A 636 23.90 14.22 -22.29
C LYS A 636 23.86 13.70 -20.85
N ASN A 637 22.81 13.00 -20.44
CA ASN A 637 22.62 12.60 -19.05
C ASN A 637 21.93 11.24 -18.84
N THR A 638 21.36 10.64 -19.90
CA THR A 638 20.85 9.27 -19.89
C THR A 638 21.80 8.38 -20.69
N PHE A 639 22.60 7.58 -19.97
CA PHE A 639 23.64 6.76 -20.57
C PHE A 639 23.32 5.27 -20.48
N ILE A 640 23.54 4.53 -21.57
CA ILE A 640 23.57 3.07 -21.58
C ILE A 640 25.01 2.64 -21.81
N GLU A 641 25.56 1.90 -20.85
CA GLU A 641 26.93 1.39 -20.91
C GLU A 641 26.95 -0.13 -21.04
N GLY A 642 27.77 -0.64 -21.97
CA GLY A 642 27.93 -2.09 -22.17
C GLY A 642 28.45 -2.80 -20.91
N ASN A 643 27.99 -4.04 -20.69
CA ASN A 643 28.42 -4.89 -19.59
C ASN A 643 29.08 -6.20 -20.09
N ASN A 644 30.13 -6.04 -20.90
CA ASN A 644 30.83 -7.11 -21.63
C ASN A 644 30.12 -7.62 -22.90
N SER A 645 29.11 -6.88 -23.39
CA SER A 645 28.41 -7.14 -24.64
C SER A 645 28.09 -5.82 -25.36
N TYR A 646 27.19 -5.88 -26.35
CA TYR A 646 26.52 -4.69 -26.90
C TYR A 646 25.76 -3.97 -25.80
N ALA A 647 25.76 -2.64 -25.81
CA ALA A 647 24.89 -1.86 -24.92
C ALA A 647 23.41 -2.06 -25.31
N LEU A 648 23.12 -2.05 -26.63
CA LEU A 648 21.80 -2.30 -27.18
C LEU A 648 21.81 -3.33 -28.32
N HIS A 649 20.97 -4.35 -28.19
CA HIS A 649 20.69 -5.35 -29.24
C HIS A 649 19.21 -5.32 -29.63
N ILE A 650 18.92 -4.65 -30.74
CA ILE A 650 17.58 -4.44 -31.31
C ILE A 650 17.26 -5.59 -32.26
N LYS A 651 16.31 -6.46 -31.89
CA LYS A 651 15.90 -7.66 -32.66
C LYS A 651 14.54 -7.52 -33.35
N LYS A 652 13.81 -6.45 -33.08
CA LYS A 652 12.50 -6.10 -33.67
C LYS A 652 12.47 -4.60 -34.00
N ALA A 653 11.41 -4.16 -34.65
CA ALA A 653 11.25 -2.75 -35.04
C ALA A 653 11.23 -1.86 -33.78
N VAL A 654 12.26 -1.05 -33.59
CA VAL A 654 12.38 -0.15 -32.43
C VAL A 654 12.61 1.27 -32.91
N LYS A 655 11.91 2.22 -32.29
CA LYS A 655 12.28 3.64 -32.35
C LYS A 655 13.10 3.97 -31.11
N LEU A 656 14.37 4.26 -31.29
CA LEU A 656 15.32 4.61 -30.23
C LEU A 656 15.69 6.09 -30.34
N MET A 657 15.63 6.84 -29.24
CA MET A 657 16.10 8.22 -29.24
C MET A 657 16.64 8.71 -27.90
N GLY A 658 17.53 9.71 -27.93
CA GLY A 658 17.88 10.50 -26.74
C GLY A 658 18.84 9.83 -25.76
N PHE A 659 19.73 8.93 -26.21
CA PHE A 659 20.69 8.25 -25.35
C PHE A 659 22.15 8.59 -25.66
N GLY A 660 22.97 8.65 -24.62
CA GLY A 660 24.42 8.47 -24.72
C GLY A 660 24.74 6.98 -24.63
N ILE A 661 25.37 6.40 -25.64
CA ILE A 661 25.64 4.94 -25.71
C ILE A 661 27.14 4.75 -25.84
N ARG A 662 27.73 3.99 -24.91
CA ARG A 662 29.20 3.90 -24.85
C ARG A 662 29.76 2.66 -24.15
N ASN A 663 31.08 2.56 -24.21
CA ASN A 663 31.91 1.65 -23.42
C ASN A 663 31.64 0.15 -23.71
N THR A 664 31.38 -0.23 -24.97
CA THR A 664 31.15 -1.63 -25.36
C THR A 664 32.40 -2.41 -25.81
N TRP A 665 33.58 -1.78 -25.76
CA TRP A 665 34.93 -2.38 -25.86
C TRP A 665 35.20 -3.24 -27.10
N SER A 666 34.70 -4.48 -27.15
CA SER A 666 34.86 -5.42 -28.26
C SER A 666 33.56 -5.66 -29.05
N HIS A 667 32.50 -4.91 -28.73
CA HIS A 667 31.18 -5.04 -29.32
C HIS A 667 30.71 -3.69 -29.89
N ALA A 668 29.55 -3.72 -30.55
CA ALA A 668 28.92 -2.50 -31.02
C ALA A 668 28.17 -1.79 -29.89
N GLY A 669 28.15 -0.45 -29.89
CA GLY A 669 27.23 0.35 -29.07
C GLY A 669 25.79 -0.07 -29.32
N VAL A 670 25.38 -0.05 -30.60
CA VAL A 670 24.05 -0.47 -31.05
C VAL A 670 24.15 -1.52 -32.16
N ARG A 671 23.51 -2.67 -31.95
CA ARG A 671 23.32 -3.71 -32.97
C ARG A 671 21.86 -3.81 -33.38
N ILE A 672 21.59 -3.67 -34.67
CA ILE A 672 20.22 -3.65 -35.24
C ILE A 672 20.02 -4.84 -36.18
N GLU A 673 19.11 -5.73 -35.80
CA GLU A 673 18.64 -6.89 -36.57
C GLU A 673 17.12 -6.84 -36.81
N GLY A 674 16.43 -5.86 -36.21
CA GLY A 674 15.01 -5.60 -36.43
C GLY A 674 14.78 -4.63 -37.60
N ASN A 675 14.04 -5.08 -38.61
CA ASN A 675 13.63 -4.21 -39.74
C ASN A 675 12.81 -3.01 -39.26
N ASP A 676 12.80 -1.95 -40.05
CA ASP A 676 12.01 -0.72 -39.80
C ASP A 676 12.36 -0.01 -38.49
N SER A 677 13.58 -0.23 -37.98
CA SER A 677 14.08 0.43 -36.77
C SER A 677 14.64 1.81 -37.07
N SER A 678 14.57 2.73 -36.10
CA SER A 678 15.18 4.05 -36.19
C SER A 678 16.00 4.39 -34.95
N VAL A 679 17.13 5.05 -35.14
CA VAL A 679 17.95 5.64 -34.07
C VAL A 679 18.07 7.14 -34.35
N SER A 680 17.67 7.96 -33.38
CA SER A 680 17.77 9.42 -33.54
C SER A 680 18.26 10.15 -32.31
N SER A 681 18.90 11.31 -32.50
CA SER A 681 19.33 12.19 -31.40
C SER A 681 20.18 11.48 -30.33
N CYS A 682 20.94 10.45 -30.72
CA CYS A 682 21.81 9.69 -29.83
C CYS A 682 23.27 10.14 -30.00
N ASP A 683 24.06 9.97 -28.95
CA ASP A 683 25.51 10.21 -28.94
C ASP A 683 26.23 8.90 -28.64
N ILE A 684 26.98 8.37 -29.60
CA ILE A 684 27.48 6.98 -29.60
C ILE A 684 29.01 6.98 -29.73
N TYR A 685 29.72 6.55 -28.68
CA TYR A 685 31.17 6.70 -28.60
C TYR A 685 31.87 5.72 -27.67
N ASN A 686 33.20 5.62 -27.80
CA ASN A 686 34.05 4.70 -27.02
C ASN A 686 33.62 3.22 -27.15
N ASP A 687 33.11 2.84 -28.31
CA ASP A 687 32.73 1.48 -28.66
C ASP A 687 33.74 0.84 -29.63
N TYR A 688 33.62 -0.47 -29.90
CA TYR A 688 34.40 -1.08 -30.98
C TYR A 688 33.84 -0.67 -32.34
N TYR A 689 32.52 -0.86 -32.48
CA TYR A 689 31.69 -0.33 -33.55
C TYR A 689 30.68 0.62 -32.93
N GLY A 690 30.41 1.78 -33.54
CA GLY A 690 29.31 2.63 -33.04
C GLY A 690 27.95 1.95 -33.27
N ILE A 691 27.57 1.79 -34.54
CA ILE A 691 26.33 1.14 -34.96
C ILE A 691 26.61 0.03 -35.98
N VAL A 692 25.97 -1.12 -35.82
CA VAL A 692 25.96 -2.21 -36.81
C VAL A 692 24.53 -2.48 -37.27
N ILE A 693 24.28 -2.36 -38.57
CA ILE A 693 22.97 -2.50 -39.22
C ILE A 693 22.92 -3.76 -40.07
N ASN A 694 22.12 -4.74 -39.63
CA ASN A 694 21.88 -6.03 -40.29
C ASN A 694 20.39 -6.23 -40.59
N ALA A 695 19.66 -5.13 -40.80
CA ALA A 695 18.21 -5.11 -40.98
C ALA A 695 17.79 -4.12 -42.08
N THR A 696 16.67 -4.38 -42.73
CA THR A 696 16.20 -3.55 -43.85
C THR A 696 15.43 -2.32 -43.39
N ASN A 697 15.49 -1.24 -44.18
CA ASN A 697 14.73 0.01 -43.93
C ASN A 697 15.05 0.65 -42.57
N VAL A 698 16.32 0.64 -42.18
CA VAL A 698 16.80 1.26 -40.93
C VAL A 698 17.13 2.74 -41.15
N LYS A 699 16.74 3.59 -40.21
CA LYS A 699 16.98 5.04 -40.26
C LYS A 699 17.87 5.50 -39.11
N ILE A 700 18.95 6.20 -39.42
CA ILE A 700 19.80 6.86 -38.42
C ILE A 700 19.76 8.35 -38.70
N GLU A 701 19.26 9.16 -37.75
CA GLU A 701 18.98 10.58 -37.98
C GLU A 701 19.45 11.47 -36.83
N ASN A 702 20.10 12.60 -37.11
CA ASN A 702 20.51 13.58 -36.09
C ASN A 702 21.38 12.97 -34.96
N ALA A 703 22.18 11.95 -35.27
CA ALA A 703 23.02 11.26 -34.30
C ALA A 703 24.49 11.72 -34.39
N SER A 704 25.19 11.67 -33.26
CA SER A 704 26.64 11.86 -33.15
C SER A 704 27.28 10.50 -32.93
N ILE A 705 28.20 10.10 -33.80
CA ILE A 705 28.90 8.81 -33.77
C ILE A 705 30.40 9.09 -33.82
N HIS A 706 31.08 8.97 -32.68
CA HIS A 706 32.47 9.41 -32.63
C HIS A 706 33.37 8.64 -31.67
N GLY A 707 34.69 8.76 -31.84
CA GLY A 707 35.66 8.16 -30.92
C GLY A 707 35.53 6.63 -30.80
N ASN A 708 34.99 5.95 -31.80
CA ASN A 708 34.88 4.49 -31.80
C ASN A 708 36.15 3.87 -32.37
N THR A 709 36.57 2.76 -31.75
CA THR A 709 37.89 2.16 -31.98
C THR A 709 38.07 1.67 -33.40
N PHE A 710 37.02 1.21 -34.08
CA PHE A 710 37.14 0.63 -35.42
C PHE A 710 36.23 1.29 -36.46
N ILE A 711 34.91 1.16 -36.38
CA ILE A 711 34.01 1.76 -37.39
C ILE A 711 32.88 2.51 -36.70
N GLY A 712 32.58 3.73 -37.16
CA GLY A 712 31.43 4.48 -36.70
C GLY A 712 30.12 3.75 -37.02
N ILE A 713 29.83 3.56 -38.31
CA ILE A 713 28.60 2.88 -38.78
C ILE A 713 28.95 1.77 -39.77
N VAL A 714 28.41 0.57 -39.54
CA VAL A 714 28.48 -0.56 -40.48
C VAL A 714 27.10 -0.85 -41.05
N ILE A 715 26.98 -0.88 -42.37
CA ILE A 715 25.74 -1.18 -43.10
C ILE A 715 25.93 -2.49 -43.87
N GLN A 716 25.14 -3.51 -43.52
CA GLN A 716 25.21 -4.86 -44.11
C GLN A 716 23.86 -5.33 -44.69
N SER A 717 23.00 -4.39 -45.05
CA SER A 717 21.62 -4.63 -45.44
C SER A 717 21.09 -3.56 -46.38
N ASP A 718 19.88 -3.79 -46.91
CA ASP A 718 19.26 -2.92 -47.90
C ASP A 718 18.46 -1.76 -47.28
N PHE A 719 18.36 -0.66 -48.03
CA PHE A 719 17.48 0.48 -47.71
C PHE A 719 17.81 1.20 -46.39
N ALA A 720 19.07 1.18 -45.95
CA ALA A 720 19.51 1.99 -44.83
C ALA A 720 19.55 3.48 -45.21
N SER A 721 19.12 4.37 -44.31
CA SER A 721 19.15 5.82 -44.51
C SER A 721 19.86 6.50 -43.35
N ILE A 722 21.00 7.13 -43.63
CA ILE A 722 21.80 7.90 -42.67
C ILE A 722 21.67 9.39 -43.00
N ARG A 723 21.14 10.19 -42.07
CA ARG A 723 20.83 11.60 -42.32
C ARG A 723 21.24 12.52 -41.20
N ASN A 724 21.74 13.71 -41.54
CA ASN A 724 22.05 14.77 -40.56
C ASN A 724 22.93 14.27 -39.40
N CYS A 725 23.82 13.30 -39.65
CA CYS A 725 24.65 12.70 -38.62
C CYS A 725 26.04 13.32 -38.61
N ASN A 726 26.66 13.39 -37.43
CA ASN A 726 28.07 13.77 -37.27
C ASN A 726 28.89 12.51 -36.96
N ILE A 727 29.77 12.10 -37.88
CA ILE A 727 30.50 10.83 -37.84
C ILE A 727 31.99 11.12 -37.86
N THR A 728 32.61 11.15 -36.67
CA THR A 728 33.94 11.75 -36.51
C THR A 728 34.88 10.96 -35.60
N GLU A 729 36.19 11.14 -35.76
CA GLU A 729 37.18 10.56 -34.84
C GLU A 729 37.09 9.02 -34.70
N ASN A 730 36.63 8.31 -35.75
CA ASN A 730 36.68 6.85 -35.82
C ASN A 730 37.86 6.41 -36.70
N ASN A 731 38.22 5.12 -36.68
CA ASN A 731 39.19 4.62 -37.67
C ASN A 731 38.58 4.68 -39.09
N LYS A 732 37.37 4.13 -39.26
CA LYS A 732 36.53 4.26 -40.46
C LYS A 732 35.21 4.95 -40.08
N GLY A 733 34.76 5.93 -40.84
CA GLY A 733 33.49 6.62 -40.57
C GLY A 733 32.29 5.71 -40.84
N ILE A 734 32.03 5.44 -42.12
CA ILE A 734 30.95 4.57 -42.59
C ILE A 734 31.52 3.44 -43.45
N LEU A 735 31.16 2.19 -43.15
CA LEU A 735 31.43 1.03 -44.00
C LEU A 735 30.11 0.46 -44.55
N LEU A 736 30.01 0.37 -45.87
CA LEU A 736 28.95 -0.36 -46.58
C LEU A 736 29.52 -1.69 -47.09
N HIS A 737 28.96 -2.80 -46.62
CA HIS A 737 29.44 -4.14 -46.95
C HIS A 737 28.27 -5.06 -47.34
N ASN A 738 28.16 -5.39 -48.63
CA ASN A 738 26.98 -6.08 -49.19
C ASN A 738 25.65 -5.33 -48.94
N ALA A 739 25.68 -3.99 -49.00
CA ALA A 739 24.51 -3.15 -48.84
C ALA A 739 23.94 -2.72 -50.20
N SER A 740 22.63 -2.50 -50.28
CA SER A 740 22.04 -1.90 -51.47
C SER A 740 20.99 -0.83 -51.17
N ASN A 741 20.77 0.08 -52.12
CA ASN A 741 19.72 1.10 -52.04
C ASN A 741 19.82 1.98 -50.78
N ALA A 742 21.04 2.22 -50.29
CA ALA A 742 21.25 3.05 -49.10
C ALA A 742 21.34 4.54 -49.47
N LEU A 743 20.96 5.40 -48.54
CA LEU A 743 21.05 6.85 -48.67
C LEU A 743 21.90 7.41 -47.54
N ILE A 744 22.94 8.18 -47.90
CA ILE A 744 23.76 8.94 -46.95
C ILE A 744 23.62 10.41 -47.33
N LYS A 745 22.98 11.19 -46.46
CA LYS A 745 22.60 12.56 -46.80
C LYS A 745 22.84 13.55 -45.68
N LYS A 746 23.36 14.73 -46.00
CA LYS A 746 23.54 15.82 -45.01
C LYS A 746 24.39 15.42 -43.79
N CYS A 747 25.31 14.48 -43.96
CA CYS A 747 26.18 14.04 -42.89
C CYS A 747 27.51 14.80 -42.90
N ILE A 748 28.08 15.04 -41.72
CA ILE A 748 29.45 15.51 -41.55
C ILE A 748 30.30 14.29 -41.21
N ILE A 749 31.25 13.96 -42.07
CA ILE A 749 32.08 12.76 -41.98
C ILE A 749 33.53 13.22 -41.95
N SER A 750 34.07 13.42 -40.74
CA SER A 750 35.34 14.12 -40.60
C SER A 750 36.31 13.54 -39.58
N ASN A 751 37.60 13.78 -39.80
CA ASN A 751 38.66 13.36 -38.88
C ASN A 751 38.65 11.85 -38.58
N ASN A 752 38.19 11.03 -39.54
CA ASN A 752 38.31 9.58 -39.43
C ASN A 752 39.70 9.16 -39.96
N SER A 753 40.40 8.31 -39.20
CA SER A 753 41.85 8.15 -39.37
C SER A 753 42.24 7.38 -40.63
N VAL A 754 41.32 6.62 -41.24
CA VAL A 754 41.57 5.82 -42.44
C VAL A 754 40.62 6.21 -43.57
N THR A 755 39.33 5.96 -43.44
CA THR A 755 38.33 6.24 -44.47
C THR A 755 37.17 7.03 -43.88
N GLY A 756 36.69 8.05 -44.61
CA GLY A 756 35.42 8.69 -44.31
C GLY A 756 34.26 7.74 -44.64
N ILE A 757 34.16 7.36 -45.91
CA ILE A 757 33.20 6.37 -46.42
C ILE A 757 33.94 5.25 -47.14
N GLU A 758 33.58 4.01 -46.86
CA GLU A 758 34.12 2.84 -47.52
C GLU A 758 33.01 1.95 -48.09
N ILE A 759 33.18 1.53 -49.34
CA ILE A 759 32.17 0.77 -50.08
C ILE A 759 32.77 -0.56 -50.56
N GLU A 760 32.19 -1.66 -50.10
CA GLU A 760 32.56 -3.03 -50.44
C GLU A 760 31.34 -3.81 -50.94
N ASN A 761 31.40 -4.35 -52.17
CA ASN A 761 30.37 -5.21 -52.77
C ASN A 761 28.94 -4.66 -52.62
N SER A 762 28.77 -3.35 -52.78
CA SER A 762 27.52 -2.64 -52.50
C SER A 762 27.04 -1.86 -53.72
N SER A 763 25.72 -1.68 -53.89
CA SER A 763 25.16 -1.09 -55.10
C SER A 763 24.00 -0.14 -54.84
N SER A 764 23.76 0.79 -55.77
CA SER A 764 22.67 1.77 -55.68
C SER A 764 22.75 2.62 -54.41
N ILE A 765 23.96 3.04 -54.02
CA ILE A 765 24.18 3.92 -52.87
C ILE A 765 24.09 5.37 -53.35
N GLU A 766 23.21 6.16 -52.73
CA GLU A 766 23.09 7.59 -53.01
C GLU A 766 23.75 8.40 -51.90
N MET A 767 24.68 9.27 -52.27
CA MET A 767 25.41 10.15 -51.36
C MET A 767 25.26 11.60 -51.80
N CYS A 768 24.58 12.43 -51.00
CA CYS A 768 24.39 13.84 -51.34
C CYS A 768 24.37 14.79 -50.13
N TYR A 769 24.81 16.03 -50.34
CA TYR A 769 24.90 17.07 -49.30
C TYR A 769 25.79 16.70 -48.12
N ASN A 770 26.74 15.77 -48.28
CA ASN A 770 27.64 15.40 -47.20
C ASN A 770 28.88 16.29 -47.22
N THR A 771 29.39 16.63 -46.04
CA THR A 771 30.71 17.24 -45.87
C THR A 771 31.68 16.14 -45.44
N ILE A 772 32.62 15.80 -46.33
CA ILE A 772 33.61 14.75 -46.12
C ILE A 772 34.97 15.42 -46.01
N GLU A 773 35.51 15.52 -44.79
CA GLU A 773 36.70 16.36 -44.57
C GLU A 773 37.75 15.79 -43.61
N ASN A 774 39.01 16.13 -43.84
CA ASN A 774 40.13 15.76 -42.95
C ASN A 774 40.26 14.24 -42.70
N ASN A 775 39.87 13.40 -43.66
CA ASN A 775 40.08 11.96 -43.60
C ASN A 775 41.32 11.58 -44.42
N PHE A 776 41.92 10.40 -44.17
CA PHE A 776 43.03 9.94 -45.02
C PHE A 776 42.53 9.60 -46.44
N TYR A 777 41.47 8.81 -46.55
CA TYR A 777 40.62 8.76 -47.74
C TYR A 777 39.27 9.39 -47.42
N GLY A 778 38.81 10.35 -48.22
CA GLY A 778 37.44 10.84 -48.12
C GLY A 778 36.44 9.73 -48.43
N MET A 779 36.63 9.06 -49.58
CA MET A 779 35.92 7.85 -49.95
C MET A 779 36.86 6.78 -50.54
N TYR A 780 36.63 5.52 -50.21
CA TYR A 780 37.38 4.37 -50.73
C TYR A 780 36.42 3.28 -51.23
N VAL A 781 36.64 2.81 -52.47
CA VAL A 781 35.80 1.79 -53.11
C VAL A 781 36.67 0.60 -53.53
N ASP A 782 36.47 -0.57 -52.93
CA ASP A 782 37.39 -1.74 -53.04
C ASP A 782 36.87 -2.90 -53.91
N ALA A 783 35.61 -2.86 -54.35
CA ALA A 783 34.95 -3.96 -55.06
C ALA A 783 33.75 -3.47 -55.89
N PRO A 784 33.21 -4.27 -56.84
CA PRO A 784 32.21 -3.80 -57.81
C PRO A 784 31.04 -3.08 -57.13
N SER A 785 30.90 -1.80 -57.45
CA SER A 785 29.83 -0.95 -56.95
C SER A 785 29.24 -0.09 -58.05
N SER A 786 27.98 0.31 -57.85
CA SER A 786 27.28 1.25 -58.72
C SER A 786 26.60 2.30 -57.86
N SER A 787 27.39 3.25 -57.38
CA SER A 787 26.97 4.31 -56.45
C SER A 787 26.96 5.67 -57.14
N LEU A 788 26.17 6.60 -56.59
CA LEU A 788 26.01 7.96 -57.08
C LEU A 788 26.36 8.96 -55.96
N ALA A 789 27.40 9.76 -56.18
CA ALA A 789 27.80 10.85 -55.30
C ALA A 789 27.66 12.20 -56.03
N TYR A 790 26.83 13.10 -55.51
CA TYR A 790 26.65 14.45 -56.06
C TYR A 790 26.29 15.45 -54.95
N LEU A 791 26.60 16.74 -55.15
CA LEU A 791 26.40 17.79 -54.15
C LEU A 791 27.09 17.47 -52.80
N ASN A 792 28.26 16.83 -52.81
CA ASN A 792 29.06 16.64 -51.60
C ASN A 792 30.28 17.59 -51.61
N ASP A 793 30.77 17.92 -50.42
CA ASP A 793 31.97 18.71 -50.22
C ASP A 793 33.13 17.80 -49.78
N PHE A 794 34.14 17.65 -50.63
CA PHE A 794 35.38 16.95 -50.30
C PHE A 794 36.48 17.96 -49.95
N ILE A 795 36.89 18.01 -48.68
CA ILE A 795 37.78 19.08 -48.17
C ILE A 795 38.93 18.50 -47.36
N ASN A 796 40.18 18.88 -47.66
CA ASN A 796 41.39 18.55 -46.90
C ASN A 796 41.54 17.04 -46.60
N ASN A 797 40.96 16.18 -47.43
CA ASN A 797 41.24 14.75 -47.33
C ASN A 797 42.63 14.50 -47.95
N PHE A 798 43.40 13.57 -47.40
CA PHE A 798 44.72 13.28 -47.97
C PHE A 798 44.60 12.72 -49.40
N ILE A 799 43.58 11.90 -49.64
CA ILE A 799 43.07 11.49 -50.95
C ILE A 799 41.55 11.70 -50.91
N HIS A 800 40.99 12.50 -51.82
CA HIS A 800 39.55 12.75 -51.84
C HIS A 800 38.76 11.47 -52.07
N VAL A 801 39.08 10.73 -53.13
CA VAL A 801 38.43 9.48 -53.49
C VAL A 801 39.44 8.53 -54.13
N CYS A 802 39.30 7.24 -53.86
CA CYS A 802 39.96 6.17 -54.61
C CYS A 802 38.87 5.22 -55.12
N ASP A 803 38.68 5.14 -56.44
CA ASP A 803 37.67 4.31 -57.08
C ASP A 803 38.32 3.33 -58.07
N TYR A 804 38.11 2.03 -57.86
CA TYR A 804 38.60 1.00 -58.77
C TYR A 804 37.49 0.49 -59.71
N GLU A 805 36.32 1.12 -59.71
CA GLU A 805 35.10 0.65 -60.36
C GLU A 805 34.35 1.79 -61.08
N SER A 806 33.17 1.51 -61.64
CA SER A 806 32.37 2.51 -62.40
C SER A 806 31.30 3.20 -61.55
N ASN A 807 31.70 4.03 -60.59
CA ASN A 807 30.76 4.89 -59.83
C ASN A 807 30.55 6.26 -60.50
N ALA A 808 29.40 6.86 -60.25
CA ALA A 808 29.06 8.18 -60.77
C ALA A 808 29.32 9.27 -59.72
N PHE A 809 30.06 10.31 -60.12
CA PHE A 809 30.37 11.48 -59.29
C PHE A 809 29.62 12.74 -59.73
N ASP A 810 28.63 12.56 -60.60
CA ASP A 810 27.65 13.57 -60.95
C ASP A 810 26.35 12.87 -61.35
N ASN A 811 25.23 13.60 -61.28
CA ASN A 811 23.92 13.09 -61.68
C ASN A 811 23.58 13.41 -63.15
N GLY A 812 24.57 13.78 -63.97
CA GLY A 812 24.41 14.26 -65.34
C GLY A 812 24.09 15.76 -65.44
N SER A 813 23.76 16.43 -64.35
CA SER A 813 23.51 17.87 -64.30
C SER A 813 24.43 18.59 -63.32
N ILE A 814 24.71 18.00 -62.17
CA ILE A 814 25.50 18.59 -61.08
C ILE A 814 26.38 17.51 -60.43
N GLY A 815 27.63 17.87 -60.10
CA GLY A 815 28.64 17.03 -59.46
C GLY A 815 28.95 17.44 -58.02
N ASN A 816 30.20 17.31 -57.61
CA ASN A 816 30.67 17.56 -56.24
C ASN A 816 31.62 18.76 -56.17
N TYR A 817 31.82 19.29 -54.96
CA TYR A 817 32.83 20.29 -54.68
C TYR A 817 34.13 19.60 -54.21
N TRP A 818 35.25 20.02 -54.79
CA TRP A 818 36.59 19.54 -54.49
C TRP A 818 37.47 20.74 -54.15
N ASP A 819 38.09 20.75 -52.97
CA ASP A 819 38.85 21.93 -52.52
C ASP A 819 40.19 22.14 -53.25
N ASP A 820 40.65 21.16 -54.03
CA ASP A 820 41.78 21.24 -54.94
C ASP A 820 41.40 21.52 -56.41
N TYR A 821 40.10 21.65 -56.71
CA TYR A 821 39.62 22.02 -58.04
C TYR A 821 39.93 23.48 -58.37
N ASN A 822 40.67 23.69 -59.46
CA ASN A 822 41.11 25.00 -59.93
C ASN A 822 40.58 25.34 -61.34
N GLY A 823 39.52 24.68 -61.78
CA GLY A 823 38.90 24.96 -63.08
C GLY A 823 38.13 26.29 -63.10
N SER A 824 37.88 26.82 -64.29
CA SER A 824 37.09 28.03 -64.49
C SER A 824 35.62 27.70 -64.73
N ASP A 825 34.76 28.67 -64.44
CA ASP A 825 33.35 28.72 -64.85
C ASP A 825 33.16 29.98 -65.70
N ALA A 826 33.32 29.84 -67.01
CA ALA A 826 33.31 30.95 -67.96
C ALA A 826 31.89 31.34 -68.39
N ASN A 827 30.92 30.44 -68.26
CA ASN A 827 29.51 30.70 -68.54
C ASN A 827 28.72 31.15 -67.30
N HIS A 828 29.36 31.22 -66.13
CA HIS A 828 28.80 31.62 -64.83
C HIS A 828 27.59 30.79 -64.43
N ASP A 829 27.59 29.49 -64.76
CA ASP A 829 26.50 28.57 -64.38
C ASP A 829 26.78 27.83 -63.06
N GLY A 830 27.92 28.09 -62.42
CA GLY A 830 28.32 27.56 -61.12
C GLY A 830 28.98 26.19 -61.17
N ILE A 831 29.06 25.62 -62.37
CA ILE A 831 29.68 24.34 -62.66
C ILE A 831 30.98 24.62 -63.41
N GLY A 832 32.04 23.91 -63.03
CA GLY A 832 33.31 24.01 -63.70
C GLY A 832 33.28 23.49 -65.14
N ASP A 833 33.86 24.27 -66.05
CA ASP A 833 33.91 23.95 -67.48
C ASP A 833 34.80 22.75 -67.80
N ILE A 834 35.73 22.41 -66.90
CA ILE A 834 36.69 21.31 -67.05
C ILE A 834 36.31 20.21 -66.07
N PRO A 835 36.11 18.95 -66.53
CA PRO A 835 35.87 17.82 -65.63
C PRO A 835 37.00 17.64 -64.59
N TYR A 836 36.64 17.19 -63.39
CA TYR A 836 37.60 16.83 -62.35
C TYR A 836 37.96 15.34 -62.47
N SER A 837 39.24 15.04 -62.68
CA SER A 837 39.74 13.66 -62.74
C SER A 837 39.99 13.17 -61.32
N ILE A 838 39.28 12.12 -60.91
CA ILE A 838 39.41 11.56 -59.56
C ILE A 838 40.57 10.56 -59.53
N ASP A 839 40.56 9.63 -60.48
CA ASP A 839 41.64 8.69 -60.74
C ASP A 839 41.73 8.38 -62.24
N ASN A 840 42.24 7.20 -62.63
CA ASN A 840 42.45 6.85 -64.03
C ASN A 840 41.14 6.55 -64.77
N ASP A 841 40.08 6.15 -64.06
CA ASP A 841 38.85 5.62 -64.65
C ASP A 841 37.59 6.37 -64.20
N SER A 842 37.64 7.12 -63.09
CA SER A 842 36.53 7.91 -62.54
C SER A 842 36.72 9.42 -62.69
N ILE A 843 35.65 10.09 -63.14
CA ILE A 843 35.61 11.52 -63.48
C ILE A 843 34.30 12.12 -62.94
N ASP A 844 34.40 13.31 -62.35
CA ASP A 844 33.26 14.20 -62.14
C ASP A 844 33.18 15.18 -63.32
N TYR A 845 32.13 15.07 -64.15
CA TYR A 845 31.97 15.91 -65.33
C TYR A 845 31.36 17.28 -65.03
N LYS A 846 30.88 17.49 -63.80
CA LYS A 846 30.13 18.67 -63.38
C LYS A 846 30.61 19.18 -62.01
N PRO A 847 31.93 19.37 -61.81
CA PRO A 847 32.46 19.80 -60.52
C PRO A 847 31.92 21.17 -60.15
N LEU A 848 31.61 21.38 -58.87
CA LEU A 848 31.10 22.65 -58.36
C LEU A 848 32.24 23.65 -58.15
N ILE A 849 32.00 24.92 -58.48
CA ILE A 849 32.93 26.03 -58.20
C ILE A 849 32.92 26.44 -56.72
N ARG A 850 31.82 26.15 -56.02
CA ARG A 850 31.65 26.41 -54.58
C ARG A 850 31.02 25.22 -53.87
N LYS A 851 31.13 25.21 -52.55
CA LYS A 851 30.54 24.19 -51.69
C LYS A 851 29.03 24.03 -51.94
N ALA A 852 28.56 22.79 -51.83
CA ALA A 852 27.15 22.45 -51.98
C ALA A 852 26.27 23.23 -50.99
N GLY A 853 25.07 23.61 -51.43
CA GLY A 853 24.14 24.42 -50.63
C GLY A 853 24.55 25.88 -50.39
N LEU A 854 25.62 26.38 -51.03
CA LEU A 854 25.97 27.81 -51.00
C LEU A 854 25.68 28.48 -52.34
N PRO A 855 25.05 29.68 -52.35
CA PRO A 855 24.86 30.45 -53.57
C PRO A 855 26.20 30.99 -54.09
N ILE A 856 26.28 31.17 -55.41
CA ILE A 856 27.43 31.79 -56.07
C ILE A 856 27.04 33.20 -56.45
N ALA A 857 27.76 34.17 -55.86
CA ALA A 857 27.53 35.58 -56.11
C ALA A 857 28.10 35.98 -57.47
N TYR A 858 27.22 36.38 -58.38
CA TYR A 858 27.57 36.98 -59.67
C TYR A 858 26.81 38.29 -59.82
N PHE A 859 27.43 39.27 -60.46
CA PHE A 859 26.80 40.54 -60.73
C PHE A 859 27.45 41.27 -61.89
N HIS A 860 26.68 42.18 -62.48
CA HIS A 860 27.19 43.22 -63.36
C HIS A 860 26.65 44.59 -62.93
N TYR A 861 27.21 45.65 -63.50
CA TYR A 861 26.76 47.02 -63.22
C TYR A 861 26.80 47.87 -64.49
N GLU A 862 25.89 48.83 -64.59
CA GLU A 862 25.77 49.73 -65.73
C GLU A 862 25.62 51.20 -65.29
N PRO A 863 26.31 52.16 -65.97
CA PRO A 863 27.28 51.95 -67.03
C PRO A 863 28.63 51.40 -66.52
N SER A 864 29.22 50.44 -67.23
CA SER A 864 30.50 49.81 -66.86
C SER A 864 31.74 50.52 -67.43
N ASN A 865 31.56 51.55 -68.27
CA ASN A 865 32.64 52.26 -68.97
C ASN A 865 32.39 53.79 -68.98
N ASN A 866 33.47 54.58 -68.99
CA ASN A 866 33.44 56.05 -69.04
C ASN A 866 32.67 56.73 -67.87
N ILE A 867 32.70 56.11 -66.69
CA ILE A 867 31.99 56.56 -65.48
C ILE A 867 32.57 57.88 -64.95
N THR A 868 31.69 58.80 -64.55
CA THR A 868 31.98 60.07 -63.88
C THR A 868 31.22 60.18 -62.56
N THR A 869 31.60 61.14 -61.71
CA THR A 869 30.92 61.38 -60.41
C THR A 869 29.49 61.93 -60.54
N LYS A 870 28.94 62.04 -61.75
CA LYS A 870 27.56 62.45 -62.02
C LYS A 870 26.68 61.29 -62.46
N ASP A 871 27.28 60.13 -62.74
CA ASP A 871 26.57 58.98 -63.25
C ASP A 871 26.01 58.16 -62.09
N ILE A 872 24.78 57.69 -62.30
CA ILE A 872 24.12 56.73 -61.42
C ILE A 872 24.54 55.33 -61.89
N ILE A 873 24.96 54.47 -60.97
CA ILE A 873 25.39 53.10 -61.28
C ILE A 873 24.32 52.13 -60.82
N HIS A 874 23.69 51.44 -61.76
CA HIS A 874 22.78 50.36 -61.42
C HIS A 874 23.55 49.05 -61.30
N PHE A 875 23.37 48.34 -60.20
CA PHE A 875 23.90 47.00 -59.98
C PHE A 875 22.82 45.97 -60.26
N TYR A 876 23.19 44.92 -60.97
CA TYR A 876 22.30 43.82 -61.33
C TYR A 876 22.84 42.51 -60.77
N ASP A 877 21.96 41.77 -60.09
CA ASP A 877 22.21 40.43 -59.60
C ASP A 877 22.18 39.40 -60.74
N ASP A 878 23.27 38.67 -60.92
CA ASP A 878 23.35 37.48 -61.77
C ASP A 878 23.61 36.22 -60.94
N SER A 879 23.51 36.31 -59.61
CA SER A 879 23.86 35.23 -58.71
C SER A 879 22.98 34.02 -58.94
N ILE A 880 23.55 32.85 -58.68
CA ILE A 880 22.88 31.56 -58.88
C ILE A 880 22.91 30.73 -57.61
N ASP A 881 21.93 29.84 -57.49
CA ASP A 881 21.85 28.80 -56.49
C ASP A 881 21.47 27.50 -57.20
N LEU A 882 22.40 26.55 -57.25
CA LEU A 882 22.28 25.33 -58.06
C LEU A 882 21.30 24.31 -57.50
N ASP A 883 21.02 24.39 -56.20
CA ASP A 883 20.20 23.41 -55.48
C ASP A 883 19.12 24.04 -54.59
N GLY A 884 19.02 25.37 -54.60
CA GLY A 884 18.04 26.14 -53.83
C GLY A 884 17.55 27.40 -54.55
N THR A 885 17.23 28.41 -53.75
CA THR A 885 16.87 29.75 -54.21
C THR A 885 17.50 30.81 -53.32
N ILE A 886 18.01 31.87 -53.92
CA ILE A 886 18.59 33.00 -53.19
C ILE A 886 17.47 33.76 -52.45
N THR A 887 17.64 33.94 -51.14
CA THR A 887 16.62 34.55 -50.26
C THR A 887 17.01 35.94 -49.75
N SER A 888 18.27 36.34 -49.88
CA SER A 888 18.77 37.64 -49.43
C SER A 888 20.03 38.05 -50.18
N TRP A 889 20.21 39.36 -50.37
CA TRP A 889 21.41 39.96 -50.96
C TRP A 889 22.08 40.88 -49.95
N LEU A 890 23.41 40.98 -50.02
CA LEU A 890 24.19 41.98 -49.29
C LEU A 890 25.25 42.55 -50.22
N TRP A 891 25.04 43.78 -50.62
CA TRP A 891 26.00 44.57 -51.39
C TRP A 891 26.87 45.37 -50.45
N ASN A 892 28.18 45.28 -50.65
CA ASN A 892 29.16 46.17 -50.01
C ASN A 892 29.98 46.85 -51.11
N PHE A 893 29.79 48.16 -51.25
CA PHE A 893 30.41 48.94 -52.33
C PHE A 893 31.84 49.38 -51.99
N GLY A 894 32.35 49.05 -50.79
CA GLY A 894 33.71 49.37 -50.35
C GLY A 894 33.94 50.84 -49.96
N ASP A 895 32.91 51.68 -50.02
CA ASP A 895 32.91 53.10 -49.63
C ASP A 895 32.31 53.36 -48.24
N GLY A 896 31.86 52.31 -47.56
CA GLY A 896 31.15 52.37 -46.28
C GLY A 896 29.63 52.28 -46.38
N ASN A 897 29.06 52.31 -47.59
CA ASN A 897 27.64 52.06 -47.85
C ASN A 897 27.37 50.57 -48.19
N THR A 898 26.15 50.12 -47.90
CA THR A 898 25.67 48.77 -48.19
C THR A 898 24.22 48.79 -48.65
N SER A 899 23.79 47.77 -49.40
CA SER A 899 22.38 47.57 -49.75
C SER A 899 21.95 46.11 -49.57
N ASN A 900 20.67 45.90 -49.24
CA ASN A 900 20.04 44.58 -49.19
C ASN A 900 19.05 44.38 -50.36
N GLU A 901 18.94 45.35 -51.27
CA GLU A 901 18.12 45.21 -52.47
C GLU A 901 18.78 44.23 -53.45
N GLN A 902 17.97 43.49 -54.20
CA GLN A 902 18.50 42.59 -55.23
C GLN A 902 19.29 43.36 -56.30
N ASN A 903 18.77 44.51 -56.75
CA ASN A 903 19.38 45.33 -57.79
C ASN A 903 19.46 46.80 -57.33
N PRO A 904 20.49 47.20 -56.55
CA PRO A 904 20.60 48.54 -55.97
C PRO A 904 21.14 49.60 -56.95
N GLU A 905 21.02 50.86 -56.52
CA GLU A 905 21.50 52.08 -57.19
C GLU A 905 22.58 52.82 -56.38
#